data_AF-A0A5C3DZT2-F1
#
_entry.id   AF-A0A5C3DZT2-F1
#
_cell.length_a   1.000
_cell.length_b   1.000
_cell.length_c   1.000
_cell.angle_alpha   90.00
_cell.angle_beta   90.00
_cell.angle_gamma   90.00
#
_symmetry.space_group_name_H-M   'P 1'
#
loop_
_entity.id
_entity.type
_entity.pdbx_description
1 polymer ?
#
loop_
_entity_poly.entity_id
_entity_poly.type
_entity_poly.pdbx_seq_one_letter_code
_entity_poly.pdbx_strand_id
1 'polypeptide(L)'
;MLRLPALSSPLLRSTPLANFTTSIHIAAPYLITSSPSTTSNLVARTRLFATHSSTTPSTPSLSAIAQASMPSVAEIRQPPVSMLPPAKRAKMEPASSTTPMEVEAVAADSTSYEDGPAPANTSAAEHVDDLEPIPACTSPLRYENGIFLAPMVRIGTLPTRLLSLEYGADLVWGPEIVDRAIIGSERKVNPDTGVVEYLKENKQIFSCHPVERPYLVYQLGSANPDLAYEAIKTITQADDVAAVDLNCGCPKPFSTHAGMGANMLSTPILLCNTLKAMRRAAPPHVAVTCKIRLLPTQTATIELVDKIVRTGAIECLTVHCRTKDMRPREPALLHRLREIVDHVNKVSAQMGKTIPVVCNGDVWDFATAPRIKELTGVTSTMIARGAEANPSCFRAEGNISIPQIIAPKWVKYSIALNNPIGNTKYCMAQLAFKTNESGNANGKRLNKRQLSALRTGISQAKTHEELAAVFNVDVNAVKAQSVDKEILKDLKEALEKRVTSHSSGFDGQRLGAVLSNSASSGSEQQGGGQQAGDGHAKGDGQKKATSNSPQPEWKEILANGIGENIKNEKSILYYAFSTVEPPSSVHDAAKPHVRYVVHRGFVNEKRDGEAEGGIASQNPAFGSSPCLMTTTDVRTPKVQQLTSQSSLRAHGEDGSRGGECEIAWWIESTQMQFRISGTVHVLPASGHPLRSLFPFDRLSPPRAPDHNNGNSEAFDWDGERKRIFNKLNAGLLASFCRPTPGSPHPNADRLHSAKPKDDTSSPWPLELPQPGKEENEEQKRQLEESEKNFALVVVEPYKVDLVNLAEDTRTIYELVPGDNAATGRWTSRRVVP
;
A
#
# COMPACT_ATOMS: atom_id res chain seq x y z
N MET A 1 21.48 40.42 54.53
CA MET A 1 20.31 41.24 54.14
C MET A 1 19.55 40.44 53.09
N LEU A 2 18.34 39.94 53.42
CA LEU A 2 17.03 40.49 53.00
C LEU A 2 16.77 40.28 51.48
N ARG A 3 15.67 39.66 51.02
CA ARG A 3 14.52 39.06 51.73
C ARG A 3 13.77 38.09 50.78
N LEU A 4 13.33 36.93 51.30
CA LEU A 4 12.23 36.15 50.72
C LEU A 4 10.88 36.81 51.05
N PRO A 5 9.81 36.52 50.29
CA PRO A 5 8.48 36.35 50.83
C PRO A 5 8.07 34.86 50.79
N ALA A 6 7.29 34.44 51.79
CA ALA A 6 6.89 33.04 51.98
C ALA A 6 5.37 32.87 51.96
N LEU A 7 4.94 31.67 51.57
CA LEU A 7 3.76 30.92 52.03
C LEU A 7 2.36 31.57 52.04
N SER A 8 1.41 30.85 51.46
CA SER A 8 0.16 30.53 52.14
C SER A 8 -0.38 29.15 51.74
N SER A 9 -0.20 28.16 52.62
CA SER A 9 -1.01 26.94 52.64
C SER A 9 -2.24 27.17 53.52
N PRO A 10 -3.29 26.35 53.39
CA PRO A 10 -3.89 25.81 54.61
C PRO A 10 -3.94 24.27 54.62
N LEU A 11 -3.85 23.72 55.83
CA LEU A 11 -3.84 22.29 56.11
C LEU A 11 -5.26 21.71 56.25
N LEU A 12 -5.37 20.45 55.81
CA LEU A 12 -6.19 19.36 56.36
C LEU A 12 -7.17 19.68 57.51
N ARG A 13 -8.43 19.28 57.32
CA ARG A 13 -9.25 18.64 58.37
C ARG A 13 -9.84 17.33 57.86
N SER A 14 -10.02 16.39 58.77
CA SER A 14 -10.39 14.99 58.54
C SER A 14 -11.72 14.62 59.23
N THR A 15 -12.21 13.40 58.94
CA THR A 15 -13.30 12.66 59.63
C THR A 15 -14.76 13.06 59.32
N PRO A 16 -15.75 12.14 59.44
CA PRO A 16 -15.71 10.67 59.31
C PRO A 16 -16.85 10.08 58.42
N LEU A 17 -16.93 8.74 58.33
CA LEU A 17 -18.01 7.99 57.65
C LEU A 17 -19.40 8.22 58.24
N ALA A 18 -20.43 8.09 57.39
CA ALA A 18 -21.72 7.51 57.76
C ALA A 18 -22.35 6.77 56.56
N ASN A 19 -22.88 5.57 56.80
CA ASN A 19 -23.56 4.73 55.80
C ASN A 19 -24.99 5.24 55.53
N PHE A 20 -25.57 4.89 54.38
CA PHE A 20 -26.92 4.30 54.38
C PHE A 20 -27.11 3.27 53.26
N THR A 21 -27.36 2.05 53.70
CA THR A 21 -27.79 0.89 52.90
C THR A 21 -29.31 0.86 52.77
N THR A 22 -29.85 0.40 51.64
CA THR A 22 -31.09 -0.39 51.64
C THR A 22 -31.05 -1.49 50.58
N SER A 23 -31.29 -2.73 51.02
CA SER A 23 -31.37 -3.95 50.21
C SER A 23 -32.77 -4.14 49.60
N ILE A 24 -32.98 -5.19 48.77
CA ILE A 24 -33.89 -6.30 49.13
C ILE A 24 -33.80 -7.51 48.16
N HIS A 25 -33.52 -8.65 48.78
CA HIS A 25 -33.78 -10.08 48.51
C HIS A 25 -33.68 -10.81 47.15
N ILE A 26 -32.98 -11.94 47.29
CA ILE A 26 -32.89 -13.17 46.49
C ILE A 26 -34.09 -14.09 46.77
N ALA A 27 -34.46 -14.95 45.79
CA ALA A 27 -35.03 -16.27 46.05
C ALA A 27 -34.50 -17.33 45.04
N ALA A 28 -34.08 -18.49 45.54
CA ALA A 28 -33.84 -19.77 44.82
C ALA A 28 -34.96 -20.78 45.24
N PRO A 29 -34.94 -22.14 45.05
CA PRO A 29 -33.90 -23.14 44.70
C PRO A 29 -34.12 -23.75 43.28
N TYR A 30 -33.62 -24.90 42.78
CA TYR A 30 -32.87 -26.11 43.25
C TYR A 30 -31.66 -26.35 42.29
N LEU A 31 -30.57 -27.10 42.58
CA LEU A 31 -30.36 -28.56 42.85
C LEU A 31 -30.91 -29.47 41.72
N ILE A 32 -30.17 -30.42 41.14
CA ILE A 32 -29.42 -31.57 41.72
C ILE A 32 -28.16 -31.94 40.87
N THR A 33 -27.26 -32.77 41.42
CA THR A 33 -26.01 -33.31 40.80
C THR A 33 -26.27 -34.62 39.99
N SER A 34 -25.36 -35.54 39.61
CA SER A 34 -23.92 -35.78 39.81
C SER A 34 -23.39 -36.80 38.76
N SER A 35 -22.07 -36.93 38.62
CA SER A 35 -21.36 -38.07 37.99
C SER A 35 -21.52 -39.39 38.81
N PRO A 36 -20.91 -40.57 38.48
CA PRO A 36 -20.04 -40.96 37.35
C PRO A 36 -20.25 -42.40 36.75
N SER A 37 -19.40 -42.77 35.78
CA SER A 37 -18.73 -44.09 35.59
C SER A 37 -19.48 -45.43 35.27
N THR A 38 -19.24 -45.91 34.03
CA THR A 38 -18.80 -47.29 33.61
C THR A 38 -19.74 -48.52 33.57
N THR A 39 -19.69 -49.25 32.43
CA THR A 39 -19.93 -50.72 32.21
C THR A 39 -21.26 -51.35 32.64
N SER A 40 -22.06 -51.99 31.78
CA SER A 40 -21.71 -53.20 30.99
C SER A 40 -22.90 -53.74 30.16
N ASN A 41 -22.62 -54.72 29.30
CA ASN A 41 -23.51 -55.55 28.45
C ASN A 41 -24.84 -56.01 29.12
N LEU A 42 -25.91 -56.44 28.43
CA LEU A 42 -25.97 -57.64 27.57
C LEU A 42 -27.43 -57.90 27.06
N VAL A 43 -27.58 -58.76 26.03
CA VAL A 43 -28.82 -59.49 25.58
C VAL A 43 -29.94 -58.65 24.91
N ALA A 44 -30.69 -59.14 23.92
CA ALA A 44 -30.46 -59.97 22.72
C ALA A 44 -31.79 -60.11 21.95
N ARG A 45 -31.71 -60.46 20.65
CA ARG A 45 -32.42 -61.54 19.92
C ARG A 45 -32.84 -61.11 18.51
N THR A 46 -33.01 -61.95 17.47
CA THR A 46 -32.44 -63.24 16.97
C THR A 46 -33.16 -63.50 15.61
N ARG A 47 -32.61 -64.35 14.72
CA ARG A 47 -33.25 -65.06 13.56
C ARG A 47 -33.14 -64.36 12.18
N LEU A 48 -32.97 -65.05 11.04
CA LEU A 48 -32.66 -66.49 10.72
C LEU A 48 -32.26 -66.66 9.22
N PHE A 49 -31.57 -67.79 8.88
CA PHE A 49 -31.41 -68.48 7.56
C PHE A 49 -30.78 -67.70 6.35
N ALA A 50 -29.68 -68.16 5.70
CA ALA A 50 -29.43 -69.35 4.81
C ALA A 50 -29.92 -69.12 3.34
N THR A 51 -29.27 -69.54 2.22
CA THR A 51 -28.05 -70.36 1.92
C THR A 51 -27.62 -70.18 0.44
N HIS A 52 -26.50 -70.81 0.02
CA HIS A 52 -25.94 -70.96 -1.37
C HIS A 52 -25.10 -69.78 -1.92
N SER A 53 -24.03 -69.99 -2.70
CA SER A 53 -23.28 -71.23 -3.08
C SER A 53 -21.80 -70.91 -3.37
N SER A 54 -20.94 -71.92 -3.30
CA SER A 54 -19.48 -71.83 -3.41
C SER A 54 -18.92 -72.02 -4.82
N THR A 55 -17.80 -71.33 -5.14
CA THR A 55 -16.68 -71.94 -5.88
C THR A 55 -15.34 -71.22 -5.59
N THR A 56 -14.35 -71.99 -5.18
CA THR A 56 -12.91 -71.66 -5.00
C THR A 56 -12.14 -72.00 -6.31
N PRO A 57 -10.78 -71.88 -6.45
CA PRO A 57 -9.72 -71.67 -5.45
C PRO A 57 -8.48 -70.81 -5.88
N SER A 58 -7.40 -70.94 -5.07
CA SER A 58 -5.96 -70.80 -5.38
C SER A 58 -5.18 -69.47 -5.20
N THR A 59 -4.68 -69.28 -3.99
CA THR A 59 -3.24 -69.03 -3.69
C THR A 59 -2.46 -70.39 -3.73
N PRO A 60 -1.10 -70.51 -3.71
CA PRO A 60 -0.10 -69.60 -3.06
C PRO A 60 1.34 -69.51 -3.67
N SER A 61 2.24 -68.84 -2.91
CA SER A 61 3.69 -69.15 -2.72
C SER A 61 4.82 -68.39 -3.48
N LEU A 62 5.31 -67.34 -2.82
CA LEU A 62 6.72 -67.02 -2.46
C LEU A 62 7.93 -67.68 -3.17
N SER A 63 8.87 -66.83 -3.64
CA SER A 63 10.36 -66.95 -3.62
C SER A 63 10.97 -65.69 -4.29
N ALA A 64 12.19 -65.17 -4.03
CA ALA A 64 13.19 -65.41 -2.99
C ALA A 64 14.08 -64.16 -2.73
N ILE A 65 14.77 -64.22 -1.58
CA ILE A 65 15.85 -63.41 -0.98
C ILE A 65 16.97 -62.91 -1.94
N ALA A 66 17.50 -61.67 -1.75
CA ALA A 66 18.92 -61.35 -1.48
C ALA A 66 19.35 -59.86 -1.66
N GLN A 67 20.33 -59.46 -0.85
CA GLN A 67 20.96 -58.15 -0.65
C GLN A 67 21.96 -57.70 -1.75
N ALA A 68 22.27 -56.40 -1.87
CA ALA A 68 23.65 -55.82 -1.83
C ALA A 68 23.68 -54.29 -2.18
N SER A 69 24.78 -53.59 -1.83
CA SER A 69 25.00 -52.14 -2.06
C SER A 69 26.02 -51.83 -3.17
N MET A 70 25.94 -50.60 -3.74
CA MET A 70 26.95 -49.66 -4.31
C MET A 70 28.36 -50.16 -4.73
N PRO A 71 29.04 -49.61 -5.79
CA PRO A 71 29.30 -48.16 -5.98
C PRO A 71 29.51 -47.65 -7.45
N SER A 72 30.12 -46.46 -7.61
CA SER A 72 30.49 -45.79 -8.88
C SER A 72 32.01 -45.57 -9.04
N VAL A 73 32.57 -45.69 -10.26
CA VAL A 73 33.92 -45.25 -10.72
C VAL A 73 33.81 -45.01 -12.24
N ALA A 74 33.99 -43.83 -12.85
CA ALA A 74 35.15 -42.93 -13.06
C ALA A 74 36.06 -43.27 -14.29
N GLU A 75 36.27 -42.25 -15.13
CA GLU A 75 37.35 -41.95 -16.11
C GLU A 75 37.87 -42.99 -17.14
N ILE A 76 38.02 -42.53 -18.41
CA ILE A 76 39.13 -42.86 -19.35
C ILE A 76 39.23 -41.78 -20.46
N ARG A 77 40.41 -41.64 -21.11
CA ARG A 77 40.91 -40.45 -21.81
C ARG A 77 40.88 -40.48 -23.37
N GLN A 78 40.70 -39.30 -24.00
CA GLN A 78 41.46 -38.72 -25.17
C GLN A 78 41.49 -39.44 -26.56
N PRO A 79 42.03 -38.85 -27.66
CA PRO A 79 42.14 -37.43 -28.14
C PRO A 79 41.70 -37.27 -29.65
N PRO A 80 42.43 -36.56 -30.56
CA PRO A 80 42.36 -35.16 -31.01
C PRO A 80 41.68 -34.98 -32.41
N VAL A 81 41.53 -33.81 -33.07
CA VAL A 81 42.56 -32.98 -33.79
C VAL A 81 41.96 -31.64 -34.28
N SER A 82 42.85 -30.64 -34.38
CA SER A 82 42.71 -29.26 -34.90
C SER A 82 41.98 -29.03 -36.23
N MET A 83 41.55 -27.78 -36.47
CA MET A 83 42.12 -26.92 -37.53
C MET A 83 41.86 -25.42 -37.26
N LEU A 84 42.84 -24.58 -37.60
CA LEU A 84 42.80 -23.09 -37.55
C LEU A 84 42.42 -22.52 -38.96
N PRO A 85 42.28 -21.18 -39.16
CA PRO A 85 41.36 -20.61 -40.16
C PRO A 85 42.03 -20.34 -41.52
N PRO A 86 41.33 -19.60 -42.41
CA PRO A 86 41.98 -18.38 -42.90
C PRO A 86 41.10 -17.11 -42.86
N ALA A 87 41.77 -15.97 -42.78
CA ALA A 87 41.18 -14.64 -42.76
C ALA A 87 40.94 -14.07 -44.17
N LYS A 88 40.18 -12.95 -44.24
CA LYS A 88 40.53 -11.83 -45.15
C LYS A 88 40.09 -10.47 -44.56
N ARG A 89 40.72 -9.40 -45.05
CA ARG A 89 41.05 -8.18 -44.28
C ARG A 89 41.10 -6.94 -45.20
N ALA A 90 40.34 -5.90 -44.87
CA ALA A 90 40.54 -4.47 -45.23
C ALA A 90 39.44 -3.67 -44.50
N LYS A 91 39.64 -2.82 -43.49
CA LYS A 91 40.59 -1.71 -43.23
C LYS A 91 40.26 -0.42 -43.99
N MET A 92 39.64 0.54 -43.29
CA MET A 92 39.82 1.98 -43.48
C MET A 92 39.54 2.74 -42.16
N GLU A 93 40.46 3.62 -41.80
CA GLU A 93 40.40 4.68 -40.77
C GLU A 93 41.09 5.92 -41.41
N PRO A 94 41.09 7.11 -40.77
CA PRO A 94 39.95 7.84 -40.23
C PRO A 94 39.91 9.28 -40.78
N ALA A 95 38.87 10.06 -40.44
CA ALA A 95 38.86 11.52 -40.63
C ALA A 95 38.20 12.22 -39.42
N SER A 96 38.54 13.49 -39.20
CA SER A 96 38.57 14.10 -37.86
C SER A 96 37.33 14.91 -37.44
N SER A 97 37.30 15.19 -36.13
CA SER A 97 36.76 16.40 -35.48
C SER A 97 35.26 16.72 -35.61
N THR A 98 34.48 16.44 -34.56
CA THR A 98 34.11 17.46 -33.54
C THR A 98 33.40 16.81 -32.35
N THR A 99 33.67 17.28 -31.14
CA THR A 99 33.18 16.70 -29.88
C THR A 99 31.79 17.21 -29.47
N PRO A 100 30.86 16.32 -29.06
CA PRO A 100 29.78 16.65 -28.15
C PRO A 100 30.21 16.39 -26.70
N MET A 101 30.00 17.36 -25.80
CA MET A 101 30.27 17.19 -24.37
C MET A 101 29.29 16.18 -23.74
N GLU A 102 29.81 15.14 -23.10
CA GLU A 102 29.03 14.38 -22.12
C GLU A 102 28.80 15.20 -20.84
N VAL A 103 27.64 15.02 -20.21
CA VAL A 103 27.31 15.63 -18.93
C VAL A 103 27.43 14.55 -17.87
N GLU A 104 28.53 14.58 -17.10
CA GLU A 104 28.78 13.61 -16.04
C GLU A 104 27.68 13.64 -14.97
N ALA A 105 27.16 12.46 -14.64
CA ALA A 105 26.48 12.27 -13.38
C ALA A 105 27.55 12.18 -12.28
N VAL A 106 27.51 13.10 -11.31
CA VAL A 106 28.43 13.09 -10.16
C VAL A 106 28.09 11.90 -9.25
N ALA A 107 28.65 10.75 -9.60
CA ALA A 107 28.86 9.65 -8.67
C ALA A 107 29.92 10.09 -7.64
N ALA A 108 29.75 9.68 -6.38
CA ALA A 108 30.88 9.68 -5.47
C ALA A 108 31.84 8.59 -5.97
N ASP A 109 33.06 8.99 -6.31
CA ASP A 109 34.04 8.11 -6.95
C ASP A 109 34.32 6.89 -6.08
N SER A 110 34.21 5.71 -6.68
CA SER A 110 34.54 4.44 -6.04
C SER A 110 36.02 4.18 -6.20
N THR A 111 36.84 4.94 -5.47
CA THR A 111 38.27 4.67 -5.34
C THR A 111 38.46 3.28 -4.76
N SER A 112 38.93 2.35 -5.58
CA SER A 112 39.37 1.03 -5.16
C SER A 112 40.57 1.16 -4.24
N TYR A 113 40.36 0.98 -2.94
CA TYR A 113 41.45 0.86 -1.96
C TYR A 113 41.61 -0.60 -1.58
N GLU A 114 42.85 -1.08 -1.59
CA GLU A 114 43.19 -2.47 -1.31
C GLU A 114 42.85 -2.85 0.14
N ASP A 115 42.51 -4.12 0.35
CA ASP A 115 42.27 -4.71 1.67
C ASP A 115 43.56 -4.70 2.50
N GLY A 116 43.77 -3.62 3.25
CA GLY A 116 44.65 -3.63 4.41
C GLY A 116 44.11 -4.65 5.42
N PRO A 117 44.95 -5.56 5.97
CA PRO A 117 44.48 -6.63 6.83
C PRO A 117 43.78 -6.06 8.07
N ALA A 118 42.58 -6.56 8.34
CA ALA A 118 41.79 -6.15 9.50
C ALA A 118 42.62 -6.28 10.79
N PRO A 119 42.62 -5.27 11.68
CA PRO A 119 43.30 -5.38 12.97
C PRO A 119 42.74 -6.58 13.74
N ALA A 120 43.64 -7.37 14.31
CA ALA A 120 43.30 -8.68 14.86
C ALA A 120 42.25 -8.60 15.98
N ASN A 121 41.40 -9.63 16.06
CA ASN A 121 40.47 -9.88 17.15
C ASN A 121 41.13 -9.61 18.53
N THR A 122 40.69 -8.56 19.20
CA THR A 122 40.77 -8.47 20.66
C THR A 122 39.42 -8.85 21.25
N SER A 123 39.44 -9.92 22.03
CA SER A 123 38.27 -10.45 22.73
C SER A 123 37.74 -9.48 23.76
N ALA A 124 36.43 -9.22 23.74
CA ALA A 124 35.56 -9.49 24.88
C ALA A 124 34.08 -9.30 24.50
N ALA A 125 33.24 -10.25 24.92
CA ALA A 125 31.83 -9.97 25.14
C ALA A 125 31.72 -9.30 26.52
N GLU A 126 31.96 -7.99 26.59
CA GLU A 126 31.69 -7.22 27.81
C GLU A 126 30.19 -7.00 27.97
N HIS A 127 29.71 -7.09 29.21
CA HIS A 127 28.28 -7.06 29.49
C HIS A 127 27.68 -5.67 29.19
N VAL A 128 26.47 -5.69 28.62
CA VAL A 128 25.73 -4.50 28.17
C VAL A 128 25.23 -3.62 29.35
N ASP A 129 25.54 -4.02 30.58
CA ASP A 129 25.10 -3.44 31.84
C ASP A 129 26.22 -2.72 32.64
N ASP A 130 27.51 -2.89 32.31
CA ASP A 130 28.65 -2.36 33.09
C ASP A 130 29.06 -0.91 32.74
N LEU A 131 28.12 -0.08 32.27
CA LEU A 131 28.37 1.33 31.94
C LEU A 131 27.37 2.25 32.65
N GLU A 132 27.82 3.48 32.94
CA GLU A 132 27.06 4.52 33.64
C GLU A 132 25.60 4.64 33.15
N PRO A 133 24.65 4.95 34.05
CA PRO A 133 23.23 5.12 33.71
C PRO A 133 23.04 6.00 32.48
N ILE A 134 22.16 5.57 31.58
CA ILE A 134 21.92 6.30 30.33
C ILE A 134 21.43 7.72 30.65
N PRO A 135 22.11 8.77 30.13
CA PRO A 135 21.78 10.16 30.48
C PRO A 135 20.31 10.48 30.20
N ALA A 136 19.67 11.14 31.16
CA ALA A 136 18.29 11.57 31.05
C ALA A 136 18.14 12.65 29.96
N CYS A 137 17.09 12.52 29.15
CA CYS A 137 16.67 13.56 28.23
C CYS A 137 15.84 14.61 28.96
N THR A 138 16.01 15.88 28.60
CA THR A 138 15.23 17.03 29.06
C THR A 138 14.65 17.82 27.87
N SER A 139 14.56 17.19 26.69
CA SER A 139 14.05 17.84 25.48
C SER A 139 12.57 18.22 25.64
N PRO A 140 12.16 19.44 25.25
CA PRO A 140 10.77 19.87 25.29
C PRO A 140 9.95 19.39 24.08
N LEU A 141 10.56 18.63 23.16
CA LEU A 141 9.90 18.09 21.98
C LEU A 141 8.74 17.15 22.35
N ARG A 142 7.59 17.33 21.70
CA ARG A 142 6.44 16.46 21.81
C ARG A 142 6.33 15.58 20.57
N TYR A 143 6.18 14.29 20.77
CA TYR A 143 6.04 13.30 19.69
C TYR A 143 4.62 12.74 19.60
N GLU A 144 3.72 13.15 20.48
CA GLU A 144 2.30 12.82 20.51
C GLU A 144 1.44 13.77 19.66
N ASN A 145 0.31 13.26 19.18
CA ASN A 145 -0.75 14.00 18.47
C ASN A 145 -0.35 14.70 17.16
N GLY A 146 0.92 14.65 16.76
CA GLY A 146 1.46 15.38 15.62
C GLY A 146 1.40 14.68 14.27
N ILE A 147 1.83 15.41 13.25
CA ILE A 147 2.03 14.95 11.87
C ILE A 147 3.41 15.39 11.36
N PHE A 148 4.25 14.44 10.96
CA PHE A 148 5.69 14.66 10.77
C PHE A 148 6.16 14.41 9.34
N LEU A 149 7.13 15.18 8.85
CA LEU A 149 7.83 14.89 7.59
C LEU A 149 8.83 13.76 7.81
N ALA A 150 8.77 12.73 6.97
CA ALA A 150 9.71 11.61 7.00
C ALA A 150 11.10 11.96 6.47
N PRO A 151 12.15 11.30 6.97
CA PRO A 151 13.47 11.37 6.38
C PRO A 151 13.46 10.77 4.98
N MET A 152 13.89 11.55 3.99
CA MET A 152 13.93 11.14 2.59
C MET A 152 15.21 11.63 1.93
N VAL A 153 16.08 10.70 1.52
CA VAL A 153 17.31 11.01 0.80
C VAL A 153 17.01 11.82 -0.47
N ARG A 154 17.77 12.90 -0.69
CA ARG A 154 17.55 13.96 -1.70
C ARG A 154 16.29 14.81 -1.52
N ILE A 155 15.15 14.27 -1.08
CA ILE A 155 13.89 15.07 -0.97
C ILE A 155 13.84 15.93 0.29
N GLY A 156 14.32 15.43 1.44
CA GLY A 156 14.29 16.10 2.74
C GLY A 156 15.29 17.26 2.91
N THR A 157 15.71 17.89 1.82
CA THR A 157 16.56 19.10 1.84
C THR A 157 15.81 20.30 2.41
N LEU A 158 16.57 21.34 2.79
CA LEU A 158 16.06 22.53 3.49
C LEU A 158 14.77 23.11 2.87
N PRO A 159 14.64 23.36 1.55
CA PRO A 159 13.40 23.90 0.98
C PRO A 159 12.16 23.04 1.25
N THR A 160 12.26 21.72 1.16
CA THR A 160 11.15 20.79 1.42
C THR A 160 10.76 20.79 2.89
N ARG A 161 11.73 20.85 3.81
CA ARG A 161 11.47 20.92 5.25
C ARG A 161 10.77 22.22 5.63
N LEU A 162 11.25 23.36 5.13
CA LEU A 162 10.62 24.66 5.38
C LEU A 162 9.20 24.74 4.82
N LEU A 163 8.94 24.23 3.61
CA LEU A 163 7.58 24.16 3.07
C LEU A 163 6.68 23.21 3.86
N SER A 164 7.21 22.07 4.32
CA SER A 164 6.44 21.12 5.15
C SER A 164 6.07 21.74 6.50
N LEU A 165 7.03 22.43 7.14
CA LEU A 165 6.77 23.20 8.36
C LEU A 165 5.72 24.27 8.11
N GLU A 166 5.81 25.07 7.06
CA GLU A 166 4.83 26.10 6.72
C GLU A 166 3.41 25.51 6.60
N TYR A 167 3.28 24.41 5.85
CA TYR A 167 1.99 23.81 5.52
C TYR A 167 1.35 22.92 6.58
N GLY A 168 2.05 22.60 7.68
CA GLY A 168 1.40 21.95 8.83
C GLY A 168 2.21 20.89 9.56
N ALA A 169 3.39 20.52 9.06
CA ALA A 169 4.21 19.52 9.74
C ALA A 169 4.67 20.07 11.10
N ASP A 170 4.49 19.28 12.15
CA ASP A 170 4.86 19.66 13.52
C ASP A 170 6.37 19.46 13.76
N LEU A 171 6.96 18.45 13.11
CA LEU A 171 8.39 18.13 13.14
C LEU A 171 8.86 17.69 11.75
N VAL A 172 10.12 17.95 11.43
CA VAL A 172 10.72 17.63 10.13
C VAL A 172 12.04 16.89 10.24
N TRP A 173 12.12 15.72 9.62
CA TRP A 173 13.37 14.97 9.53
C TRP A 173 14.21 15.43 8.33
N GLY A 174 15.52 15.54 8.55
CA GLY A 174 16.52 15.65 7.48
C GLY A 174 16.63 14.37 6.64
N PRO A 175 17.40 14.39 5.54
CA PRO A 175 17.77 13.16 4.84
C PRO A 175 18.68 12.30 5.73
N GLU A 176 18.77 11.00 5.43
CA GLU A 176 19.78 10.12 6.03
C GLU A 176 21.19 10.61 5.63
N ILE A 177 21.99 11.04 6.62
CA ILE A 177 23.41 11.39 6.45
C ILE A 177 24.28 10.31 7.13
N VAL A 178 25.31 9.85 6.42
CA VAL A 178 26.26 8.85 6.93
C VAL A 178 27.22 9.48 7.94
N ASP A 179 27.50 8.79 9.04
CA ASP A 179 28.43 9.22 10.11
C ASP A 179 29.76 9.82 9.59
N ARG A 180 30.49 9.08 8.75
CA ARG A 180 31.78 9.50 8.16
C ARG A 180 31.69 10.74 7.27
N ALA A 181 30.50 11.07 6.76
CA ALA A 181 30.29 12.26 5.94
C ALA A 181 30.23 13.52 6.82
N ILE A 182 29.52 13.47 7.95
CA ILE A 182 29.38 14.63 8.85
C ILE A 182 30.59 14.81 9.78
N ILE A 183 31.25 13.73 10.22
CA ILE A 183 32.44 13.82 11.08
C ILE A 183 33.54 14.62 10.38
N GLY A 184 34.06 15.65 11.06
CA GLY A 184 35.10 16.54 10.51
C GLY A 184 34.59 17.51 9.44
N SER A 185 33.29 17.78 9.37
CA SER A 185 32.74 18.89 8.58
C SER A 185 32.89 20.23 9.29
N GLU A 186 33.14 21.29 8.53
CA GLU A 186 33.16 22.68 8.98
C GLU A 186 31.74 23.25 8.95
N ARG A 187 31.31 23.86 10.06
CA ARG A 187 30.04 24.59 10.15
C ARG A 187 30.24 26.04 9.70
N LYS A 188 29.59 26.44 8.61
CA LYS A 188 29.60 27.79 8.07
C LYS A 188 28.19 28.39 8.09
N VAL A 189 28.07 29.67 8.44
CA VAL A 189 26.81 30.42 8.34
C VAL A 189 26.93 31.40 7.18
N ASN A 190 25.93 31.40 6.30
CA ASN A 190 25.80 32.44 5.28
C ASN A 190 25.17 33.70 5.93
N PRO A 191 25.86 34.86 5.94
CA PRO A 191 25.37 36.06 6.63
C PRO A 191 24.17 36.71 5.95
N ASP A 192 24.00 36.51 4.64
CA ASP A 192 22.93 37.13 3.85
C ASP A 192 21.63 36.32 3.90
N THR A 193 21.75 34.99 3.92
CA THR A 193 20.59 34.08 3.87
C THR A 193 20.25 33.42 5.21
N GLY A 194 21.13 33.50 6.21
CA GLY A 194 20.98 32.80 7.49
C GLY A 194 21.13 31.27 7.43
N VAL A 195 21.39 30.71 6.24
CA VAL A 195 21.57 29.26 6.06
C VAL A 195 22.84 28.81 6.74
N VAL A 196 22.73 27.72 7.52
CA VAL A 196 23.85 27.03 8.14
C VAL A 196 24.20 25.83 7.25
N GLU A 197 25.47 25.74 6.84
CA GLU A 197 26.00 24.66 6.00
C GLU A 197 27.07 23.89 6.77
N TYR A 198 27.01 22.56 6.69
CA TYR A 198 28.07 21.66 7.13
C TYR A 198 28.82 21.17 5.90
N LEU A 199 30.06 21.63 5.75
CA LEU A 199 30.89 21.46 4.56
C LEU A 199 32.05 20.49 4.85
N LYS A 200 32.34 19.56 3.94
CA LYS A 200 33.54 18.73 4.00
C LYS A 200 34.18 18.69 2.62
N GLU A 201 35.45 19.04 2.50
CA GLU A 201 36.16 19.17 1.21
C GLU A 201 35.40 20.09 0.21
N ASN A 202 34.87 21.22 0.69
CA ASN A 202 34.00 22.14 -0.05
C ASN A 202 32.66 21.54 -0.57
N LYS A 203 32.29 20.32 -0.17
CA LYS A 203 31.00 19.69 -0.50
C LYS A 203 30.01 19.90 0.65
N GLN A 204 28.79 20.35 0.34
CA GLN A 204 27.70 20.44 1.33
C GLN A 204 27.24 19.03 1.73
N ILE A 205 27.42 18.68 3.00
CA ILE A 205 26.98 17.41 3.58
C ILE A 205 25.57 17.55 4.14
N PHE A 206 25.33 18.64 4.86
CA PHE A 206 24.03 18.99 5.43
C PHE A 206 23.85 20.51 5.41
N SER A 207 22.60 20.96 5.37
CA SER A 207 22.24 22.37 5.50
C SER A 207 20.92 22.51 6.27
N CYS A 208 20.83 23.56 7.09
CA CYS A 208 19.64 23.91 7.86
C CYS A 208 19.46 25.44 7.97
N HIS A 209 18.37 25.89 8.59
CA HIS A 209 18.14 27.30 8.88
C HIS A 209 17.64 27.48 10.33
N PRO A 210 18.03 28.54 11.06
CA PRO A 210 17.61 28.74 12.47
C PRO A 210 16.10 28.69 12.71
N VAL A 211 15.28 29.05 11.71
CA VAL A 211 13.81 28.99 11.78
C VAL A 211 13.25 27.57 11.98
N GLU A 212 13.94 26.53 11.47
CA GLU A 212 13.50 25.13 11.62
C GLU A 212 14.16 24.41 12.79
N ARG A 213 15.21 24.99 13.41
CA ARG A 213 15.92 24.40 14.56
C ARG A 213 14.97 23.75 15.59
N PRO A 214 13.90 24.41 16.08
CA PRO A 214 13.03 23.85 17.12
C PRO A 214 12.24 22.60 16.70
N TYR A 215 12.21 22.30 15.40
CA TYR A 215 11.39 21.25 14.78
C TYR A 215 12.23 20.22 14.01
N LEU A 216 13.53 20.47 13.85
CA LEU A 216 14.45 19.72 13.01
C LEU A 216 15.01 18.50 13.74
N VAL A 217 14.78 17.34 13.13
CA VAL A 217 15.37 16.05 13.54
C VAL A 217 16.41 15.62 12.51
N TYR A 218 17.66 15.49 12.93
CA TYR A 218 18.75 15.07 12.04
C TYR A 218 18.86 13.54 12.00
N GLN A 219 18.71 12.91 10.83
CA GLN A 219 18.82 11.45 10.71
C GLN A 219 20.24 10.99 10.36
N LEU A 220 20.79 10.16 11.23
CA LEU A 220 22.07 9.49 11.09
C LEU A 220 21.91 8.07 10.50
N GLY A 221 22.73 7.75 9.50
CA GLY A 221 23.10 6.39 9.16
C GLY A 221 24.43 6.03 9.82
N SER A 222 24.43 5.01 10.69
CA SER A 222 25.64 4.45 11.30
C SER A 222 25.43 2.99 11.68
N ALA A 223 26.53 2.23 11.69
CA ALA A 223 26.62 0.86 12.20
C ALA A 223 27.82 0.68 13.15
N ASN A 224 28.32 1.77 13.74
CA ASN A 224 29.43 1.76 14.69
C ASN A 224 29.11 2.75 15.83
N PRO A 225 29.04 2.31 17.11
CA PRO A 225 28.68 3.18 18.21
C PRO A 225 29.60 4.40 18.41
N ASP A 226 30.91 4.26 18.18
CA ASP A 226 31.90 5.33 18.37
C ASP A 226 31.80 6.40 17.27
N LEU A 227 31.62 5.96 16.01
CA LEU A 227 31.33 6.88 14.90
C LEU A 227 29.99 7.58 15.09
N ALA A 228 28.97 6.88 15.62
CA ALA A 228 27.71 7.52 15.95
C ALA A 228 27.86 8.56 17.06
N TYR A 229 28.65 8.27 18.11
CA TYR A 229 28.97 9.22 19.18
C TYR A 229 29.62 10.50 18.64
N GLU A 230 30.68 10.38 17.83
CA GLU A 230 31.36 11.55 17.26
C GLU A 230 30.52 12.30 16.20
N ALA A 231 29.70 11.59 15.41
CA ALA A 231 28.77 12.23 14.48
C ALA A 231 27.71 13.04 15.22
N ILE A 232 27.15 12.52 16.32
CA ILE A 232 26.17 13.25 17.14
C ILE A 232 26.80 14.45 17.84
N LYS A 233 28.03 14.34 18.38
CA LYS A 233 28.77 15.52 18.88
C LYS A 233 28.94 16.58 17.79
N THR A 234 29.34 16.18 16.58
CA THR A 234 29.60 17.10 15.46
C THR A 234 28.36 17.91 15.05
N ILE A 235 27.17 17.29 14.99
CA ILE A 235 25.94 18.00 14.61
C ILE A 235 25.29 18.78 15.77
N THR A 236 25.52 18.36 17.02
CA THR A 236 24.89 19.01 18.20
C THR A 236 25.74 20.10 18.86
N GLN A 237 27.06 20.17 18.59
CA GLN A 237 27.98 21.14 19.22
C GLN A 237 27.55 22.61 19.13
N ALA A 238 26.85 22.98 18.05
CA ALA A 238 26.42 24.35 17.76
C ALA A 238 24.90 24.56 17.94
N ASP A 239 24.20 23.55 18.46
CA ASP A 239 22.76 23.59 18.76
C ASP A 239 21.88 23.94 17.54
N ASP A 240 22.18 23.40 16.36
CA ASP A 240 21.40 23.63 15.12
C ASP A 240 20.18 22.69 14.96
N VAL A 241 20.02 21.68 15.82
CA VAL A 241 18.99 20.63 15.72
C VAL A 241 18.32 20.40 17.07
N ALA A 242 17.02 20.10 17.07
CA ALA A 242 16.28 19.78 18.30
C ALA A 242 16.33 18.28 18.67
N ALA A 243 16.54 17.40 17.69
CA ALA A 243 16.71 15.97 17.92
C ALA A 243 17.61 15.29 16.88
N VAL A 244 18.03 14.07 17.19
CA VAL A 244 18.81 13.19 16.30
C VAL A 244 18.15 11.81 16.22
N ASP A 245 18.14 11.19 15.04
CA ASP A 245 17.44 9.93 14.75
C ASP A 245 18.37 8.87 14.17
N LEU A 246 18.25 7.61 14.59
CA LEU A 246 18.98 6.50 13.97
C LEU A 246 18.14 5.83 12.87
N ASN A 247 18.68 5.78 11.65
CA ASN A 247 18.07 5.02 10.55
C ASN A 247 18.37 3.52 10.69
N CYS A 248 17.33 2.75 11.03
CA CYS A 248 17.37 1.29 11.05
C CYS A 248 16.43 0.68 9.98
N GLY A 249 16.05 1.45 8.96
CA GLY A 249 14.93 1.12 8.06
C GLY A 249 15.20 1.25 6.56
N CYS A 250 16.34 1.80 6.15
CA CYS A 250 16.70 1.98 4.74
C CYS A 250 17.19 0.67 4.10
N PRO A 251 16.51 0.12 3.07
CA PRO A 251 16.96 -1.10 2.39
C PRO A 251 17.90 -0.82 1.20
N LYS A 252 18.23 0.45 0.93
CA LYS A 252 18.98 0.84 -0.27
C LYS A 252 20.48 0.54 -0.11
N PRO A 253 21.17 0.12 -1.20
CA PRO A 253 22.60 -0.18 -1.21
C PRO A 253 23.52 0.77 -0.45
N PHE A 254 23.38 2.09 -0.64
CA PHE A 254 24.27 3.09 -0.03
C PHE A 254 24.28 3.06 1.52
N SER A 255 23.21 2.55 2.13
CA SER A 255 23.10 2.39 3.59
C SER A 255 23.50 0.96 4.00
N THR A 256 22.97 -0.05 3.31
CA THR A 256 23.17 -1.46 3.69
C THR A 256 24.59 -2.01 3.46
N HIS A 257 25.36 -1.50 2.49
CA HIS A 257 26.72 -2.00 2.23
C HIS A 257 27.68 -1.74 3.41
N ALA A 258 27.48 -0.67 4.17
CA ALA A 258 28.25 -0.37 5.39
C ALA A 258 27.59 -0.94 6.67
N GLY A 259 26.67 -1.90 6.55
CA GLY A 259 25.96 -2.50 7.68
C GLY A 259 24.80 -1.67 8.27
N MET A 260 24.56 -0.46 7.74
CA MET A 260 23.59 0.50 8.27
C MET A 260 22.16 0.23 7.80
N GLY A 261 21.21 1.06 8.22
CA GLY A 261 19.83 1.01 7.76
C GLY A 261 19.16 -0.31 8.12
N ALA A 262 18.50 -0.96 7.17
CA ALA A 262 17.74 -2.19 7.42
C ALA A 262 18.61 -3.41 7.79
N ASN A 263 19.95 -3.32 7.74
CA ASN A 263 20.83 -4.36 8.26
C ASN A 263 20.96 -4.32 9.79
N MET A 264 20.76 -3.14 10.41
CA MET A 264 20.74 -2.99 11.89
C MET A 264 19.62 -3.80 12.55
N LEU A 265 18.54 -4.12 11.82
CA LEU A 265 17.43 -4.95 12.29
C LEU A 265 17.86 -6.41 12.55
N SER A 266 18.93 -6.87 11.91
CA SER A 266 19.52 -8.21 12.12
C SER A 266 20.60 -8.22 13.20
N THR A 267 21.02 -7.06 13.70
CA THR A 267 22.07 -6.89 14.71
C THR A 267 21.58 -6.08 15.92
N PRO A 268 20.54 -6.56 16.65
CA PRO A 268 19.85 -5.80 17.68
C PRO A 268 20.76 -5.29 18.81
N ILE A 269 21.82 -6.03 19.16
CA ILE A 269 22.81 -5.60 20.17
C ILE A 269 23.58 -4.37 19.68
N LEU A 270 24.07 -4.40 18.44
CA LEU A 270 24.76 -3.28 17.81
C LEU A 270 23.86 -2.05 17.73
N LEU A 271 22.61 -2.22 17.28
CA LEU A 271 21.59 -1.17 17.25
C LEU A 271 21.39 -0.53 18.64
N CYS A 272 21.18 -1.35 19.68
CA CYS A 272 21.01 -0.85 21.05
C CYS A 272 22.25 -0.10 21.55
N ASN A 273 23.46 -0.61 21.27
CA ASN A 273 24.71 0.04 21.65
C ASN A 273 24.91 1.37 20.90
N THR A 274 24.55 1.45 19.62
CA THR A 274 24.56 2.70 18.84
C THR A 274 23.59 3.73 19.44
N LEU A 275 22.37 3.34 19.84
CA LEU A 275 21.43 4.26 20.50
C LEU A 275 21.95 4.75 21.85
N LYS A 276 22.54 3.87 22.68
CA LYS A 276 23.18 4.23 23.95
C LYS A 276 24.33 5.24 23.71
N ALA A 277 25.14 5.04 22.68
CA ALA A 277 26.24 5.95 22.32
C ALA A 277 25.71 7.32 21.83
N MET A 278 24.71 7.34 20.94
CA MET A 278 24.06 8.59 20.52
C MET A 278 23.49 9.38 21.70
N ARG A 279 22.86 8.71 22.68
CA ARG A 279 22.31 9.37 23.88
C ARG A 279 23.38 9.92 24.81
N ARG A 280 24.57 9.29 24.87
CA ARG A 280 25.74 9.82 25.62
C ARG A 280 26.42 10.99 24.91
N ALA A 281 26.36 11.05 23.57
CA ALA A 281 26.88 12.17 22.79
C ALA A 281 25.95 13.40 22.77
N ALA A 282 24.63 13.16 22.67
CA ALA A 282 23.66 14.24 22.52
C ALA A 282 23.47 15.02 23.83
N PRO A 283 23.52 16.37 23.81
CA PRO A 283 23.18 17.22 24.95
C PRO A 283 21.80 16.89 25.54
N PRO A 284 21.56 17.13 26.85
CA PRO A 284 20.31 16.71 27.50
C PRO A 284 19.02 17.23 26.84
N HIS A 285 19.04 18.44 26.27
CA HIS A 285 17.88 19.05 25.60
C HIS A 285 17.66 18.56 24.16
N VAL A 286 18.61 17.84 23.57
CA VAL A 286 18.48 17.21 22.25
C VAL A 286 17.93 15.80 22.44
N ALA A 287 16.78 15.48 21.85
CA ALA A 287 16.21 14.13 21.94
C ALA A 287 16.93 13.15 21.00
N VAL A 288 16.92 11.86 21.35
CA VAL A 288 17.33 10.77 20.46
C VAL A 288 16.09 9.96 20.08
N THR A 289 15.93 9.62 18.80
CA THR A 289 14.85 8.77 18.28
C THR A 289 15.41 7.66 17.41
N CYS A 290 14.58 6.69 17.03
CA CYS A 290 14.97 5.74 15.99
C CYS A 290 13.81 5.37 15.05
N LYS A 291 14.17 5.00 13.82
CA LYS A 291 13.23 4.62 12.77
C LYS A 291 13.50 3.21 12.24
N ILE A 292 12.61 2.28 12.56
CA ILE A 292 12.71 0.86 12.19
C ILE A 292 11.76 0.49 11.04
N ARG A 293 11.93 -0.74 10.53
CA ARG A 293 10.92 -1.49 9.76
C ARG A 293 10.40 -2.67 10.58
N LEU A 294 9.29 -3.27 10.13
CA LEU A 294 8.82 -4.53 10.68
C LEU A 294 9.81 -5.67 10.36
N LEU A 295 9.97 -6.62 11.27
CA LEU A 295 10.61 -7.91 10.97
C LEU A 295 9.59 -8.90 10.38
N PRO A 296 10.03 -10.00 9.74
CA PRO A 296 9.13 -10.94 9.05
C PRO A 296 7.99 -11.45 9.93
N THR A 297 8.28 -11.78 11.20
CA THR A 297 7.26 -12.20 12.17
C THR A 297 6.93 -11.07 13.16
N GLN A 298 5.74 -11.17 13.76
CA GLN A 298 5.28 -10.24 14.78
C GLN A 298 6.11 -10.34 16.06
N THR A 299 6.30 -11.57 16.56
CA THR A 299 7.13 -11.87 17.73
C THR A 299 8.53 -11.28 17.63
N ALA A 300 9.24 -11.49 16.51
CA ALA A 300 10.59 -10.92 16.32
C ALA A 300 10.58 -9.38 16.32
N THR A 301 9.51 -8.76 15.83
CA THR A 301 9.36 -7.29 15.86
C THR A 301 9.15 -6.79 17.28
N ILE A 302 8.30 -7.47 18.07
CA ILE A 302 8.08 -7.16 19.50
C ILE A 302 9.37 -7.35 20.30
N GLU A 303 10.13 -8.43 20.08
CA GLU A 303 11.43 -8.67 20.73
C GLU A 303 12.48 -7.59 20.39
N LEU A 304 12.53 -7.13 19.13
CA LEU A 304 13.41 -6.04 18.73
C LEU A 304 13.00 -4.73 19.41
N VAL A 305 11.69 -4.43 19.43
CA VAL A 305 11.15 -3.22 20.05
C VAL A 305 11.34 -3.21 21.56
N ASP A 306 11.18 -4.34 22.24
CA ASP A 306 11.46 -4.49 23.68
C ASP A 306 12.92 -4.11 24.00
N LYS A 307 13.88 -4.66 23.25
CA LYS A 307 15.32 -4.34 23.39
C LYS A 307 15.60 -2.85 23.17
N ILE A 308 15.01 -2.27 22.12
CA ILE A 308 15.14 -0.84 21.78
C ILE A 308 14.59 0.04 22.92
N VAL A 309 13.37 -0.21 23.40
CA VAL A 309 12.74 0.55 24.48
C VAL A 309 13.54 0.43 25.78
N ARG A 310 13.97 -0.79 26.14
CA ARG A 310 14.75 -1.04 27.36
C ARG A 310 16.14 -0.39 27.37
N THR A 311 16.64 0.11 26.24
CA THR A 311 17.85 0.97 26.27
C THR A 311 17.64 2.24 27.11
N GLY A 312 16.40 2.71 27.25
CA GLY A 312 16.07 4.00 27.87
C GLY A 312 16.58 5.22 27.10
N ALA A 313 17.22 5.01 25.95
CA ALA A 313 17.98 6.01 25.22
C ALA A 313 17.14 6.84 24.24
N ILE A 314 15.97 6.35 23.83
CA ILE A 314 15.07 7.01 22.87
C ILE A 314 13.88 7.67 23.55
N GLU A 315 13.42 8.77 22.96
CA GLU A 315 12.20 9.48 23.36
C GLU A 315 11.02 9.25 22.38
N CYS A 316 11.28 8.68 21.20
CA CYS A 316 10.25 8.32 20.21
C CYS A 316 10.73 7.17 19.30
N LEU A 317 9.80 6.26 18.96
CA LEU A 317 10.01 5.14 18.04
C LEU A 317 9.15 5.32 16.78
N THR A 318 9.77 5.49 15.61
CA THR A 318 9.04 5.46 14.33
C THR A 318 9.05 4.06 13.73
N VAL A 319 7.88 3.49 13.46
CA VAL A 319 7.74 2.18 12.81
C VAL A 319 7.25 2.37 11.38
N HIS A 320 8.10 2.04 10.40
CA HIS A 320 7.63 1.86 9.03
C HIS A 320 6.94 0.49 8.91
N CYS A 321 5.63 0.50 8.68
CA CYS A 321 4.77 -0.69 8.61
C CYS A 321 4.98 -1.54 7.34
N ARG A 322 6.22 -1.81 6.96
CA ARG A 322 6.63 -2.74 5.88
C ARG A 322 7.87 -3.48 6.35
N THR A 323 8.04 -4.73 5.92
CA THR A 323 9.32 -5.43 6.14
C THR A 323 10.41 -4.88 5.22
N LYS A 324 11.67 -5.33 5.39
CA LYS A 324 12.80 -4.93 4.54
C LYS A 324 12.53 -5.17 3.05
N ASP A 325 11.94 -6.32 2.73
CA ASP A 325 11.84 -6.83 1.35
C ASP A 325 10.55 -6.39 0.63
N MET A 326 9.55 -5.89 1.36
CA MET A 326 8.32 -5.33 0.79
C MET A 326 8.59 -4.07 -0.03
N ARG A 327 8.13 -4.09 -1.29
CA ARG A 327 8.23 -2.94 -2.22
C ARG A 327 7.26 -1.83 -1.81
N PRO A 328 7.53 -0.55 -2.20
CA PRO A 328 6.63 0.55 -1.89
C PRO A 328 5.19 0.38 -2.40
N ARG A 329 4.97 -0.39 -3.47
CA ARG A 329 3.65 -0.70 -4.04
C ARG A 329 2.84 -1.75 -3.25
N GLU A 330 3.47 -2.48 -2.33
CA GLU A 330 2.78 -3.45 -1.48
C GLU A 330 2.21 -2.69 -0.27
N PRO A 331 0.95 -2.92 0.15
CA PRO A 331 0.34 -2.18 1.25
C PRO A 331 1.14 -2.25 2.56
N ALA A 332 1.07 -1.18 3.36
CA ALA A 332 1.59 -1.19 4.72
C ALA A 332 0.79 -2.17 5.60
N LEU A 333 1.50 -2.97 6.39
CA LEU A 333 0.96 -3.91 7.38
C LEU A 333 0.51 -3.17 8.65
N LEU A 334 -0.36 -2.16 8.51
CA LEU A 334 -0.80 -1.29 9.60
C LEU A 334 -1.41 -2.08 10.77
N HIS A 335 -2.12 -3.18 10.48
CA HIS A 335 -2.69 -4.07 11.50
C HIS A 335 -1.68 -4.62 12.52
N ARG A 336 -0.39 -4.72 12.15
CA ARG A 336 0.68 -5.20 13.04
C ARG A 336 1.14 -4.15 14.07
N LEU A 337 0.78 -2.89 13.88
CA LEU A 337 1.31 -1.79 14.70
C LEU A 337 0.60 -1.65 16.05
N ARG A 338 -0.67 -2.06 16.19
CA ARG A 338 -1.42 -1.95 17.46
C ARG A 338 -0.72 -2.63 18.63
N GLU A 339 -0.40 -3.91 18.48
CA GLU A 339 0.32 -4.69 19.51
C GLU A 339 1.71 -4.11 19.83
N ILE A 340 2.39 -3.52 18.83
CA ILE A 340 3.67 -2.83 19.05
C ILE A 340 3.47 -1.57 19.90
N VAL A 341 2.42 -0.78 19.65
CA VAL A 341 2.06 0.38 20.49
C VAL A 341 1.75 -0.06 21.92
N ASP A 342 0.91 -1.08 22.08
CA ASP A 342 0.49 -1.57 23.40
C ASP A 342 1.68 -2.14 24.20
N HIS A 343 2.62 -2.83 23.52
CA HIS A 343 3.87 -3.31 24.13
C HIS A 343 4.82 -2.15 24.52
N VAL A 344 5.02 -1.16 23.65
CA VAL A 344 5.86 0.01 23.97
C VAL A 344 5.29 0.77 25.16
N ASN A 345 3.98 1.03 25.19
CA ASN A 345 3.31 1.69 26.31
C ASN A 345 3.52 0.93 27.62
N LYS A 346 3.37 -0.41 27.60
CA LYS A 346 3.59 -1.28 28.76
C LYS A 346 5.03 -1.22 29.27
N VAL A 347 6.03 -1.33 28.38
CA VAL A 347 7.44 -1.37 28.79
C VAL A 347 7.97 0.01 29.17
N SER A 348 7.58 1.08 28.46
CA SER A 348 8.00 2.44 28.84
C SER A 348 7.42 2.85 30.20
N ALA A 349 6.15 2.49 30.49
CA ALA A 349 5.53 2.74 31.79
C ALA A 349 6.27 2.03 32.94
N GLN A 350 6.76 0.80 32.73
CA GLN A 350 7.62 0.11 33.71
C GLN A 350 8.94 0.84 33.99
N MET A 351 9.42 1.65 33.04
CA MET A 351 10.63 2.48 33.14
C MET A 351 10.33 3.91 33.62
N GLY A 352 9.08 4.22 33.98
CA GLY A 352 8.67 5.59 34.35
C GLY A 352 8.72 6.60 33.19
N LYS A 353 8.67 6.13 31.94
CA LYS A 353 8.72 6.94 30.71
C LYS A 353 7.47 6.77 29.84
N THR A 354 7.22 7.76 28.99
CA THR A 354 6.32 7.64 27.84
C THR A 354 7.18 7.71 26.58
N ILE A 355 7.04 6.74 25.69
CA ILE A 355 7.75 6.72 24.39
C ILE A 355 6.70 6.61 23.29
N PRO A 356 6.33 7.74 22.64
CA PRO A 356 5.37 7.71 21.55
C PRO A 356 5.86 6.85 20.38
N VAL A 357 4.93 6.08 19.84
CA VAL A 357 5.14 5.31 18.61
C VAL A 357 4.52 6.07 17.45
N VAL A 358 5.30 6.29 16.40
CA VAL A 358 4.87 7.02 15.20
C VAL A 358 4.66 6.04 14.06
N CYS A 359 3.46 6.05 13.45
CA CYS A 359 3.20 5.24 12.27
C CYS A 359 3.82 5.87 11.01
N ASN A 360 4.53 5.07 10.23
CA ASN A 360 5.01 5.45 8.90
C ASN A 360 4.64 4.39 7.85
N GLY A 361 4.32 4.84 6.65
CA GLY A 361 3.88 4.00 5.54
C GLY A 361 2.38 4.13 5.29
N ASP A 362 2.02 4.50 4.06
CA ASP A 362 0.65 4.72 3.57
C ASP A 362 -0.17 5.81 4.29
N VAL A 363 0.47 6.58 5.19
CA VAL A 363 0.09 7.97 5.47
C VAL A 363 0.43 8.83 4.25
N TRP A 364 -0.56 9.50 3.67
CA TRP A 364 -0.40 10.31 2.45
C TRP A 364 -0.59 11.81 2.72
N ASP A 365 -1.51 12.17 3.60
CA ASP A 365 -1.84 13.55 3.96
C ASP A 365 -2.50 13.62 5.35
N PHE A 366 -2.82 14.85 5.78
CA PHE A 366 -3.52 15.15 7.02
C PHE A 366 -4.85 14.40 7.15
N ALA A 367 -5.61 14.25 6.06
CA ALA A 367 -6.91 13.57 6.08
C ALA A 367 -6.78 12.06 6.28
N THR A 368 -5.68 11.43 5.81
CA THR A 368 -5.41 10.01 6.10
C THR A 368 -4.99 9.72 7.54
N ALA A 369 -4.50 10.72 8.28
CA ALA A 369 -3.90 10.50 9.60
C ALA A 369 -4.89 9.99 10.67
N PRO A 370 -6.12 10.54 10.85
CA PRO A 370 -7.06 10.09 11.87
C PRO A 370 -7.40 8.60 11.79
N ARG A 371 -7.72 8.08 10.60
CA ARG A 371 -8.03 6.66 10.37
C ARG A 371 -6.86 5.75 10.72
N ILE A 372 -5.62 6.18 10.45
CA ILE A 372 -4.42 5.42 10.80
C ILE A 372 -4.20 5.43 12.32
N LYS A 373 -4.38 6.57 12.99
CA LYS A 373 -4.34 6.69 14.46
C LYS A 373 -5.36 5.76 15.13
N GLU A 374 -6.60 5.75 14.63
CA GLU A 374 -7.66 4.84 15.11
C GLU A 374 -7.32 3.36 14.90
N LEU A 375 -6.87 2.97 13.70
CA LEU A 375 -6.52 1.58 13.40
C LEU A 375 -5.35 1.09 14.27
N THR A 376 -4.27 1.86 14.34
CA THR A 376 -3.00 1.38 14.90
C THR A 376 -2.72 1.82 16.33
N GLY A 377 -3.52 2.72 16.92
CA GLY A 377 -3.35 3.20 18.29
C GLY A 377 -2.25 4.23 18.48
N VAL A 378 -1.58 4.65 17.41
CA VAL A 378 -0.59 5.73 17.50
C VAL A 378 -1.29 7.07 17.71
N THR A 379 -0.66 7.97 18.45
CA THR A 379 -1.10 9.37 18.50
C THR A 379 -0.53 10.20 17.35
N SER A 380 0.51 9.73 16.65
CA SER A 380 1.24 10.49 15.63
C SER A 380 1.57 9.68 14.37
N THR A 381 1.66 10.39 13.25
CA THR A 381 1.86 9.81 11.91
C THR A 381 2.93 10.57 11.12
N MET A 382 3.75 9.85 10.34
CA MET A 382 4.85 10.42 9.57
C MET A 382 4.67 10.16 8.06
N ILE A 383 4.62 11.24 7.27
CA ILE A 383 4.39 11.22 5.82
C ILE A 383 5.72 11.27 5.05
N ALA A 384 5.87 10.37 4.08
CA ALA A 384 7.00 10.37 3.13
C ALA A 384 6.54 10.77 1.72
N ARG A 385 6.07 9.79 0.93
CA ARG A 385 5.68 9.98 -0.49
C ARG A 385 4.60 11.03 -0.71
N GLY A 386 3.74 11.28 0.28
CA GLY A 386 2.76 12.37 0.23
C GLY A 386 3.44 13.73 0.11
N ALA A 387 4.44 14.00 0.96
CA ALA A 387 5.22 15.23 0.95
C ALA A 387 6.18 15.31 -0.24
N GLU A 388 6.72 14.18 -0.71
CA GLU A 388 7.49 14.09 -1.96
C GLU A 388 6.64 14.46 -3.18
N ALA A 389 5.37 14.02 -3.21
CA ALA A 389 4.41 14.35 -4.27
C ALA A 389 3.86 15.78 -4.16
N ASN A 390 3.56 16.25 -2.94
CA ASN A 390 3.09 17.60 -2.63
C ASN A 390 3.37 17.96 -1.15
N PRO A 391 4.35 18.84 -0.84
CA PRO A 391 4.64 19.28 0.53
C PRO A 391 3.48 19.95 1.29
N SER A 392 2.36 20.29 0.63
CA SER A 392 1.16 20.77 1.33
C SER A 392 0.28 19.67 1.93
N CYS A 393 0.70 18.40 1.86
CA CYS A 393 -0.02 17.26 2.45
C CYS A 393 -0.25 17.35 3.97
N PHE A 394 0.44 18.26 4.67
CA PHE A 394 0.26 18.49 6.09
C PHE A 394 -0.90 19.44 6.44
N ARG A 395 -1.55 20.05 5.44
CA ARG A 395 -2.65 21.01 5.64
C ARG A 395 -3.94 20.33 6.05
N ALA A 396 -4.62 20.90 7.05
CA ALA A 396 -5.97 20.48 7.44
C ALA A 396 -7.02 20.75 6.36
N GLU A 397 -6.85 21.81 5.54
CA GLU A 397 -7.77 22.12 4.43
C GLU A 397 -7.46 21.35 3.13
N GLY A 398 -6.49 20.42 3.19
CA GLY A 398 -6.08 19.59 2.06
C GLY A 398 -4.99 20.21 1.16
N ASN A 399 -4.60 19.43 0.15
CA ASN A 399 -3.53 19.77 -0.79
C ASN A 399 -3.85 20.98 -1.65
N ILE A 400 -2.86 21.84 -1.90
CA ILE A 400 -2.97 22.97 -2.84
C ILE A 400 -2.24 22.73 -4.15
N SER A 401 -2.58 23.52 -5.17
CA SER A 401 -2.12 23.32 -6.54
C SER A 401 -0.59 23.41 -6.67
N ILE A 402 -0.03 22.37 -7.29
CA ILE A 402 1.40 22.20 -7.48
C ILE A 402 1.96 23.23 -8.48
N PRO A 403 1.48 23.35 -9.73
CA PRO A 403 2.05 24.28 -10.70
C PRO A 403 1.77 25.76 -10.38
N GLN A 404 0.74 26.07 -9.61
CA GLN A 404 0.34 27.46 -9.30
C GLN A 404 0.96 28.00 -8.01
N ILE A 405 1.19 27.15 -7.00
CA ILE A 405 1.65 27.59 -5.67
C ILE A 405 2.93 26.86 -5.26
N ILE A 406 2.90 25.52 -5.17
CA ILE A 406 3.99 24.74 -4.60
C ILE A 406 5.28 24.88 -5.40
N ALA A 407 5.26 24.58 -6.70
CA ALA A 407 6.46 24.56 -7.53
C ALA A 407 7.07 25.97 -7.70
N PRO A 408 6.30 27.05 -7.97
CA PRO A 408 6.85 28.41 -7.93
C PRO A 408 7.48 28.76 -6.58
N LYS A 409 6.84 28.40 -5.45
CA LYS A 409 7.39 28.71 -4.12
C LYS A 409 8.62 27.88 -3.76
N TRP A 410 8.67 26.61 -4.16
CA TRP A 410 9.85 25.76 -4.03
C TRP A 410 11.02 26.32 -4.84
N VAL A 411 10.79 26.78 -6.07
CA VAL A 411 11.83 27.44 -6.88
C VAL A 411 12.32 28.74 -6.23
N LYS A 412 11.43 29.56 -5.67
CA LYS A 412 11.84 30.74 -4.87
C LYS A 412 12.75 30.34 -3.69
N TYR A 413 12.37 29.33 -2.91
CA TYR A 413 13.18 28.83 -1.79
C TYR A 413 14.52 28.28 -2.29
N SER A 414 14.56 27.61 -3.44
CA SER A 414 15.81 27.06 -3.98
C SER A 414 16.82 28.12 -4.42
N ILE A 415 16.34 29.27 -4.92
CA ILE A 415 17.18 30.43 -5.26
C ILE A 415 17.63 31.12 -3.98
N ALA A 416 16.69 31.50 -3.11
CA ALA A 416 16.95 32.29 -1.91
C ALA A 416 17.82 31.57 -0.87
N LEU A 417 17.74 30.24 -0.79
CA LEU A 417 18.48 29.41 0.16
C LEU A 417 19.68 28.70 -0.50
N ASN A 418 20.03 29.06 -1.73
CA ASN A 418 21.14 28.49 -2.51
C ASN A 418 21.14 26.95 -2.59
N ASN A 419 19.97 26.34 -2.79
CA ASN A 419 19.85 24.88 -2.86
C ASN A 419 20.43 24.34 -4.19
N PRO A 420 21.28 23.30 -4.20
CA PRO A 420 21.95 22.82 -5.43
C PRO A 420 20.99 22.50 -6.57
N ILE A 421 21.25 23.01 -7.78
CA ILE A 421 20.31 22.89 -8.93
C ILE A 421 19.99 21.42 -9.29
N GLY A 422 20.95 20.51 -9.17
CA GLY A 422 20.72 19.08 -9.39
C GLY A 422 19.74 18.46 -8.37
N ASN A 423 19.77 18.92 -7.12
CA ASN A 423 18.79 18.54 -6.10
C ASN A 423 17.43 19.19 -6.38
N THR A 424 17.43 20.48 -6.67
CA THR A 424 16.25 21.28 -7.05
C THR A 424 15.45 20.60 -8.17
N LYS A 425 16.12 20.23 -9.26
CA LYS A 425 15.53 19.52 -10.39
C LYS A 425 15.01 18.13 -10.03
N TYR A 426 15.72 17.39 -9.18
CA TYR A 426 15.28 16.08 -8.71
C TYR A 426 13.97 16.16 -7.90
N CYS A 427 13.87 17.13 -6.98
CA CYS A 427 12.66 17.39 -6.19
C CYS A 427 11.49 17.84 -7.07
N MET A 428 11.71 18.77 -8.01
CA MET A 428 10.69 19.17 -8.99
C MET A 428 10.20 18.01 -9.85
N ALA A 429 11.06 17.04 -10.18
CA ALA A 429 10.67 15.87 -10.94
C ALA A 429 9.83 14.85 -10.15
N GLN A 430 9.80 14.90 -8.81
CA GLN A 430 8.93 14.04 -7.99
C GLN A 430 7.55 14.65 -7.72
N LEU A 431 7.39 15.97 -7.84
CA LEU A 431 6.11 16.64 -7.64
C LEU A 431 5.04 16.06 -8.59
N ALA A 432 3.89 15.72 -8.02
CA ALA A 432 2.86 14.94 -8.70
C ALA A 432 1.94 15.80 -9.58
N PHE A 433 2.51 16.54 -10.54
CA PHE A 433 1.75 17.38 -11.48
C PHE A 433 0.67 16.57 -12.22
N LYS A 434 -0.60 16.85 -11.94
CA LYS A 434 -1.78 16.23 -12.59
C LYS A 434 -2.41 17.19 -13.62
N THR A 435 -3.15 16.65 -14.59
CA THR A 435 -4.01 17.47 -15.49
C THR A 435 -5.26 18.00 -14.78
N ASN A 436 -5.66 17.34 -13.70
CA ASN A 436 -6.91 17.54 -12.97
C ASN A 436 -6.63 17.97 -11.53
N GLU A 437 -5.88 19.06 -11.33
CA GLU A 437 -5.74 19.66 -10.00
C GLU A 437 -6.86 20.65 -9.72
N SER A 438 -7.69 20.31 -8.73
CA SER A 438 -8.74 21.18 -8.20
C SER A 438 -8.15 22.26 -7.29
N GLY A 439 -7.53 23.28 -7.88
CA GLY A 439 -7.21 24.52 -7.18
C GLY A 439 -8.45 25.41 -7.03
N ASN A 440 -8.69 25.95 -5.84
CA ASN A 440 -9.88 26.76 -5.54
C ASN A 440 -10.12 27.92 -6.53
N ALA A 441 -11.41 28.10 -6.87
CA ALA A 441 -12.08 29.27 -7.45
C ALA A 441 -11.59 29.92 -8.77
N ASN A 442 -10.30 29.90 -9.16
CA ASN A 442 -9.84 30.62 -10.36
C ASN A 442 -8.67 29.97 -11.15
N GLY A 443 -8.18 28.80 -10.75
CA GLY A 443 -7.05 28.15 -11.41
C GLY A 443 -7.38 27.51 -12.77
N LYS A 444 -6.84 28.04 -13.88
CA LYS A 444 -6.95 27.38 -15.20
C LYS A 444 -6.25 26.01 -15.19
N ARG A 445 -6.98 24.98 -15.63
CA ARG A 445 -6.53 23.58 -15.74
C ARG A 445 -5.34 23.43 -16.70
N LEU A 446 -4.36 22.59 -16.35
CA LEU A 446 -3.26 22.21 -17.26
C LEU A 446 -3.71 21.10 -18.22
N ASN A 447 -3.76 21.39 -19.51
CA ASN A 447 -3.98 20.37 -20.53
C ASN A 447 -2.73 19.49 -20.73
N LYS A 448 -2.89 18.34 -21.42
CA LYS A 448 -1.81 17.37 -21.66
C LYS A 448 -0.58 17.98 -22.35
N ARG A 449 -0.75 18.96 -23.26
CA ARG A 449 0.35 19.66 -23.93
C ARG A 449 1.11 20.56 -22.97
N GLN A 450 0.41 21.31 -22.12
CA GLN A 450 1.02 22.15 -21.07
C GLN A 450 1.77 21.29 -20.04
N LEU A 451 1.18 20.19 -19.57
CA LEU A 451 1.84 19.26 -18.65
C LEU A 451 3.09 18.62 -19.27
N SER A 452 3.04 18.27 -20.57
CA SER A 452 4.22 17.77 -21.28
C SER A 452 5.30 18.84 -21.39
N ALA A 453 4.94 20.08 -21.78
CA ALA A 453 5.87 21.19 -21.88
C ALA A 453 6.52 21.54 -20.54
N LEU A 454 5.75 21.51 -19.44
CA LEU A 454 6.24 21.72 -18.08
C LEU A 454 7.29 20.66 -17.69
N ARG A 455 6.98 19.37 -17.90
CA ARG A 455 7.92 18.28 -17.62
C ARG A 455 9.17 18.35 -18.49
N THR A 456 9.03 18.72 -19.76
CA THR A 456 10.17 18.96 -20.66
C THR A 456 11.02 20.13 -20.17
N GLY A 457 10.42 21.26 -19.75
CA GLY A 457 11.12 22.42 -19.20
C GLY A 457 11.93 22.09 -17.94
N ILE A 458 11.30 21.42 -16.96
CA ILE A 458 11.99 20.94 -15.74
C ILE A 458 13.16 20.01 -16.12
N SER A 459 12.96 19.12 -17.11
CA SER A 459 14.00 18.18 -17.57
C SER A 459 15.13 18.86 -18.36
N GLN A 460 14.86 19.97 -19.04
CA GLN A 460 15.86 20.70 -19.83
C GLN A 460 16.66 21.71 -19.00
N ALA A 461 16.07 22.29 -17.95
CA ALA A 461 16.74 23.27 -17.09
C ALA A 461 18.05 22.73 -16.48
N LYS A 462 19.10 23.55 -16.58
CA LYS A 462 20.46 23.36 -16.05
C LYS A 462 20.81 24.39 -14.98
N THR A 463 20.15 25.57 -15.00
CA THR A 463 20.32 26.65 -14.02
C THR A 463 19.03 26.91 -13.24
N HIS A 464 19.13 27.64 -12.12
CA HIS A 464 17.94 28.11 -11.40
C HIS A 464 17.16 29.12 -12.22
N GLU A 465 17.83 29.94 -13.03
CA GLU A 465 17.24 30.93 -13.92
C GLU A 465 16.35 30.29 -15.00
N GLU A 466 16.81 29.22 -15.63
CA GLU A 466 16.02 28.45 -16.60
C GLU A 466 14.80 27.79 -15.94
N LEU A 467 14.96 27.24 -14.73
CA LEU A 467 13.86 26.64 -13.99
C LEU A 467 12.85 27.68 -13.50
N ALA A 468 13.31 28.86 -13.11
CA ALA A 468 12.47 29.99 -12.72
C ALA A 468 11.58 30.46 -13.88
N ALA A 469 12.13 30.50 -15.10
CA ALA A 469 11.36 30.81 -16.31
C ALA A 469 10.22 29.79 -16.57
N VAL A 470 10.43 28.49 -16.29
CA VAL A 470 9.39 27.45 -16.42
C VAL A 470 8.17 27.72 -15.52
N PHE A 471 8.36 28.36 -14.38
CA PHE A 471 7.33 28.65 -13.38
C PHE A 471 6.97 30.15 -13.27
N ASN A 472 7.44 30.99 -14.19
CA ASN A 472 7.28 32.46 -14.18
C ASN A 472 7.73 33.12 -12.86
N VAL A 473 8.85 32.66 -12.29
CA VAL A 473 9.48 33.25 -11.11
C VAL A 473 10.54 34.26 -11.56
N ASP A 474 10.44 35.51 -11.11
CA ASP A 474 11.48 36.53 -11.33
C ASP A 474 12.65 36.31 -10.36
N VAL A 475 13.80 35.93 -10.91
CA VAL A 475 15.02 35.63 -10.16
C VAL A 475 15.63 36.87 -9.52
N ASN A 476 15.55 38.03 -10.18
CA ASN A 476 16.12 39.27 -9.67
C ASN A 476 15.26 39.79 -8.52
N ALA A 477 13.93 39.70 -8.64
CA ALA A 477 13.02 39.98 -7.54
C ALA A 477 13.32 39.08 -6.33
N VAL A 478 13.48 37.76 -6.51
CA VAL A 478 13.80 36.83 -5.41
C VAL A 478 15.16 37.13 -4.78
N LYS A 479 16.20 37.45 -5.57
CA LYS A 479 17.53 37.80 -5.06
C LYS A 479 17.58 39.17 -4.36
N ALA A 480 16.64 40.06 -4.64
CA ALA A 480 16.50 41.35 -3.95
C ALA A 480 15.72 41.26 -2.62
N GLN A 481 15.00 40.15 -2.38
CA GLN A 481 14.20 39.96 -1.18
C GLN A 481 15.05 39.51 0.02
N SER A 482 14.73 40.04 1.20
CA SER A 482 15.31 39.56 2.44
C SER A 482 14.80 38.15 2.75
N VAL A 483 15.72 37.18 2.89
CA VAL A 483 15.35 35.79 3.24
C VAL A 483 14.53 35.75 4.52
N ASP A 484 15.02 36.43 5.56
CA ASP A 484 14.43 36.40 6.89
C ASP A 484 13.08 37.15 7.00
N LYS A 485 12.89 38.25 6.25
CA LYS A 485 11.71 39.13 6.37
C LYS A 485 10.64 38.90 5.30
N GLU A 486 11.01 38.37 4.14
CA GLU A 486 10.12 38.27 2.97
C GLU A 486 9.97 36.83 2.48
N ILE A 487 11.08 36.12 2.22
CA ILE A 487 11.03 34.73 1.71
C ILE A 487 10.41 33.79 2.76
N LEU A 488 10.86 33.90 4.01
CA LEU A 488 10.41 33.06 5.12
C LEU A 488 9.22 33.64 5.90
N LYS A 489 8.60 34.73 5.40
CA LYS A 489 7.50 35.42 6.08
C LYS A 489 6.32 34.50 6.37
N ASP A 490 5.79 33.84 5.33
CA ASP A 490 4.63 32.96 5.45
C ASP A 490 4.89 31.79 6.43
N LEU A 491 6.11 31.25 6.41
CA LEU A 491 6.55 30.21 7.36
C LEU A 491 6.54 30.73 8.79
N LYS A 492 7.16 31.89 9.06
CA LYS A 492 7.19 32.49 10.39
C LYS A 492 5.80 32.77 10.92
N GLU A 493 4.95 33.39 10.12
CA GLU A 493 3.55 33.62 10.48
C GLU A 493 2.80 32.31 10.78
N ALA A 494 3.04 31.24 10.00
CA ALA A 494 2.43 29.93 10.22
C ALA A 494 2.92 29.24 11.50
N LEU A 495 4.19 29.45 11.89
CA LEU A 495 4.77 28.94 13.15
C LEU A 495 4.30 29.76 14.36
N GLU A 496 4.28 31.09 14.28
CA GLU A 496 3.79 31.98 15.34
C GLU A 496 2.32 31.69 15.68
N LYS A 497 1.47 31.52 14.66
CA LYS A 497 0.05 31.12 14.81
C LYS A 497 -0.12 29.79 15.56
N ARG A 498 0.87 28.88 15.50
CA ARG A 498 0.84 27.63 16.30
C ARG A 498 1.15 27.88 17.75
N VAL A 499 2.17 28.68 18.05
CA VAL A 499 2.58 28.99 19.44
C VAL A 499 1.44 29.69 20.18
N THR A 500 0.80 30.69 19.56
CA THR A 500 -0.35 31.39 20.17
C THR A 500 -1.53 30.45 20.43
N SER A 501 -1.82 29.50 19.52
CA SER A 501 -2.86 28.48 19.71
C SER A 501 -2.56 27.43 20.80
N HIS A 502 -1.29 27.26 21.20
CA HIS A 502 -0.89 26.33 22.27
C HIS A 502 -0.80 26.99 23.66
N SER A 503 -0.70 28.33 23.72
CA SER A 503 -0.70 29.08 24.99
C SER A 503 -2.09 29.28 25.61
N SER A 504 -3.16 28.94 24.89
CA SER A 504 -4.56 29.12 25.32
C SER A 504 -5.28 27.80 25.62
N GLY A 505 -4.94 27.18 26.76
CA GLY A 505 -5.76 26.11 27.36
C GLY A 505 -5.46 24.67 26.90
N PHE A 506 -5.82 23.71 27.76
CA PHE A 506 -5.56 22.28 27.62
C PHE A 506 -6.72 21.56 26.91
N ASP A 507 -6.40 20.45 26.23
CA ASP A 507 -7.28 19.42 25.64
C ASP A 507 -8.20 19.71 24.43
N GLY A 508 -8.20 18.75 23.50
CA GLY A 508 -9.34 18.36 22.65
C GLY A 508 -9.70 19.23 21.43
N GLN A 509 -9.57 20.55 21.49
CA GLN A 509 -10.21 21.45 20.52
C GLN A 509 -9.39 21.80 19.26
N ARG A 510 -8.95 20.79 18.50
CA ARG A 510 -8.59 20.96 17.06
C ARG A 510 -9.50 20.20 16.08
N LEU A 511 -10.48 19.44 16.58
CA LEU A 511 -11.54 18.80 15.77
C LEU A 511 -12.90 19.53 15.80
N GLY A 512 -13.07 20.56 16.63
CA GLY A 512 -14.36 21.25 16.80
C GLY A 512 -14.66 22.39 15.81
N ALA A 513 -13.66 22.97 15.14
CA ALA A 513 -13.79 24.25 14.43
C ALA A 513 -14.37 24.16 13.00
N VAL A 514 -14.61 22.95 12.47
CA VAL A 514 -15.19 22.75 11.13
C VAL A 514 -16.73 22.59 11.18
N LEU A 515 -17.30 22.33 12.35
CA LEU A 515 -18.74 22.04 12.54
C LEU A 515 -19.59 23.24 12.96
N SER A 516 -19.01 24.44 13.14
CA SER A 516 -19.72 25.63 13.63
C SER A 516 -19.89 26.78 12.61
N ASN A 517 -19.19 26.76 11.47
CA ASN A 517 -19.19 27.86 10.49
C ASN A 517 -20.12 27.67 9.28
N SER A 518 -20.99 26.66 9.28
CA SER A 518 -22.03 26.45 8.25
C SER A 518 -23.40 27.05 8.61
N ALA A 519 -23.50 27.81 9.71
CA ALA A 519 -24.77 28.29 10.27
C ALA A 519 -24.82 29.81 10.56
N SER A 520 -24.42 30.67 9.60
CA SER A 520 -24.76 32.12 9.64
C SER A 520 -24.48 32.89 8.33
N SER A 521 -25.35 32.74 7.34
CA SER A 521 -25.68 33.70 6.26
C SER A 521 -26.51 32.93 5.23
N GLY A 522 -27.64 33.39 4.70
CA GLY A 522 -28.24 34.72 4.72
C GLY A 522 -29.19 34.77 3.53
N SER A 523 -30.29 34.00 3.61
CA SER A 523 -31.23 33.84 2.50
C SER A 523 -32.16 35.06 2.39
N GLU A 524 -32.02 35.82 1.31
CA GLU A 524 -32.99 36.86 0.96
C GLU A 524 -34.35 36.28 0.52
N GLN A 525 -35.38 37.12 0.61
CA GLN A 525 -36.79 36.73 0.64
C GLN A 525 -37.42 36.49 -0.74
N GLN A 526 -38.25 35.45 -0.84
CA GLN A 526 -39.50 35.32 -1.61
C GLN A 526 -40.12 33.96 -1.25
N GLY A 527 -41.42 33.78 -0.96
CA GLY A 527 -42.53 34.73 -0.79
C GLY A 527 -43.88 34.00 -0.84
N GLY A 528 -44.53 33.79 0.33
CA GLY A 528 -45.84 33.10 0.47
C GLY A 528 -45.76 31.58 0.62
N GLY A 529 -46.65 30.90 1.35
CA GLY A 529 -47.71 31.38 2.25
C GLY A 529 -48.55 30.21 2.82
N GLN A 530 -48.92 30.28 4.11
CA GLN A 530 -49.99 29.53 4.83
C GLN A 530 -50.17 28.02 4.52
N GLN A 531 -49.99 27.11 5.49
CA GLN A 531 -50.96 26.85 6.56
C GLN A 531 -50.33 26.10 7.77
N ALA A 532 -51.00 26.16 8.92
CA ALA A 532 -50.58 25.50 10.17
C ALA A 532 -51.29 24.14 10.37
N GLY A 533 -50.65 23.25 11.13
CA GLY A 533 -51.25 21.95 11.51
C GLY A 533 -50.31 21.07 12.35
N ASP A 534 -50.45 21.19 13.67
CA ASP A 534 -50.16 20.24 14.77
C ASP A 534 -49.02 19.21 14.65
N GLY A 535 -48.14 19.23 15.66
CA GLY A 535 -47.06 18.25 15.80
C GLY A 535 -47.50 16.93 16.45
N HIS A 536 -46.72 15.88 16.19
CA HIS A 536 -46.63 14.69 17.04
C HIS A 536 -45.21 14.10 16.96
N ALA A 537 -44.57 13.86 18.10
CA ALA A 537 -43.29 13.17 18.16
C ALA A 537 -43.52 11.65 18.29
N LYS A 538 -42.87 10.83 17.45
CA LYS A 538 -42.49 9.43 17.74
C LYS A 538 -41.74 8.76 16.58
N GLY A 539 -40.78 7.90 16.95
CA GLY A 539 -40.56 6.61 16.28
C GLY A 539 -39.33 6.50 15.39
N ASP A 540 -38.41 5.62 15.79
CA ASP A 540 -37.41 5.03 14.89
C ASP A 540 -38.08 4.33 13.70
N GLY A 541 -37.46 4.39 12.52
CA GLY A 541 -38.00 3.78 11.32
C GLY A 541 -36.94 3.44 10.28
N GLN A 542 -36.72 2.13 10.06
CA GLN A 542 -36.04 1.62 8.86
C GLN A 542 -36.72 2.18 7.61
N LYS A 543 -36.00 2.92 6.77
CA LYS A 543 -36.50 3.27 5.44
C LYS A 543 -36.47 2.04 4.54
N LYS A 544 -37.65 1.50 4.22
CA LYS A 544 -37.83 0.51 3.15
C LYS A 544 -37.33 1.06 1.82
N ALA A 545 -36.66 0.21 1.05
CA ALA A 545 -36.28 0.51 -0.33
C ALA A 545 -37.53 0.82 -1.19
N THR A 546 -37.43 1.88 -1.99
CA THR A 546 -38.41 2.23 -3.01
C THR A 546 -38.32 1.31 -4.22
N SER A 547 -39.46 1.07 -4.88
CA SER A 547 -39.64 0.06 -5.93
C SER A 547 -39.24 0.53 -7.34
N ASN A 548 -38.94 -0.45 -8.21
CA ASN A 548 -38.93 -0.39 -9.70
C ASN A 548 -37.62 -0.02 -10.45
N SER A 549 -36.44 -0.42 -9.97
CA SER A 549 -35.36 -0.88 -10.88
C SER A 549 -35.18 -2.40 -10.72
N PRO A 550 -35.12 -3.19 -11.80
CA PRO A 550 -34.82 -4.63 -11.72
C PRO A 550 -33.31 -4.91 -11.55
N GLN A 551 -32.47 -3.87 -11.55
CA GLN A 551 -31.03 -3.98 -11.32
C GLN A 551 -30.69 -3.59 -9.88
N PRO A 552 -29.69 -4.24 -9.25
CA PRO A 552 -29.24 -3.81 -7.93
C PRO A 552 -28.50 -2.47 -8.00
N GLU A 553 -28.80 -1.57 -7.06
CA GLU A 553 -28.19 -0.24 -6.93
C GLU A 553 -26.65 -0.28 -7.00
N TRP A 554 -26.00 -1.24 -6.34
CA TRP A 554 -24.54 -1.37 -6.38
C TRP A 554 -23.98 -1.62 -7.79
N LYS A 555 -24.74 -2.28 -8.67
CA LYS A 555 -24.35 -2.52 -10.07
C LYS A 555 -24.42 -1.22 -10.87
N GLU A 556 -25.49 -0.45 -10.71
CA GLU A 556 -25.66 0.83 -11.39
C GLU A 556 -24.52 1.80 -10.98
N ILE A 557 -24.21 1.88 -9.68
CA ILE A 557 -23.08 2.65 -9.15
C ILE A 557 -21.74 2.18 -9.76
N LEU A 558 -21.49 0.87 -9.80
CA LEU A 558 -20.26 0.29 -10.38
C LEU A 558 -20.15 0.56 -11.89
N ALA A 559 -21.23 0.35 -12.64
CA ALA A 559 -21.27 0.54 -14.09
C ALA A 559 -21.06 2.01 -14.47
N ASN A 560 -21.70 2.95 -13.77
CA ASN A 560 -21.51 4.39 -13.97
C ASN A 560 -20.08 4.80 -13.64
N GLY A 561 -19.55 4.37 -12.48
CA GLY A 561 -18.18 4.64 -12.08
C GLY A 561 -17.15 4.17 -13.11
N ILE A 562 -17.35 2.99 -13.71
CA ILE A 562 -16.53 2.50 -14.83
C ILE A 562 -16.74 3.36 -16.08
N GLY A 563 -17.99 3.56 -16.52
CA GLY A 563 -18.33 4.20 -17.79
C GLY A 563 -17.83 5.64 -17.92
N GLU A 564 -17.94 6.42 -16.85
CA GLU A 564 -17.48 7.82 -16.82
C GLU A 564 -15.95 7.94 -16.84
N ASN A 565 -15.23 6.98 -16.27
CA ASN A 565 -13.80 7.11 -15.98
C ASN A 565 -12.87 6.27 -16.86
N ILE A 566 -13.36 5.20 -17.50
CA ILE A 566 -12.59 4.26 -18.35
C ILE A 566 -11.75 4.92 -19.47
N LYS A 567 -12.17 6.08 -19.98
CA LYS A 567 -11.42 6.86 -20.98
C LYS A 567 -10.14 7.48 -20.43
N ASN A 568 -10.14 7.85 -19.15
CA ASN A 568 -9.04 8.50 -18.45
C ASN A 568 -8.20 7.49 -17.63
N GLU A 569 -8.87 6.50 -17.05
CA GLU A 569 -8.29 5.52 -16.15
C GLU A 569 -8.54 4.09 -16.67
N LYS A 570 -7.62 3.51 -17.44
CA LYS A 570 -7.74 2.11 -17.90
C LYS A 570 -7.55 1.07 -16.80
N SER A 571 -6.94 1.43 -15.67
CA SER A 571 -6.80 0.56 -14.49
C SER A 571 -8.14 0.21 -13.83
N ILE A 572 -9.19 1.00 -14.08
CA ILE A 572 -10.53 0.77 -13.54
C ILE A 572 -11.13 -0.60 -13.89
N LEU A 573 -10.69 -1.22 -14.98
CA LEU A 573 -11.12 -2.55 -15.40
C LEU A 573 -10.44 -3.70 -14.64
N TYR A 574 -9.48 -3.42 -13.75
CA TYR A 574 -8.69 -4.45 -13.08
C TYR A 574 -9.12 -4.59 -11.63
N TYR A 575 -9.54 -5.78 -11.22
CA TYR A 575 -9.88 -6.09 -9.84
C TYR A 575 -9.07 -7.27 -9.31
N ALA A 576 -8.81 -7.27 -8.00
CA ALA A 576 -8.19 -8.39 -7.33
C ALA A 576 -9.24 -9.49 -7.15
N PHE A 577 -9.03 -10.64 -7.76
CA PHE A 577 -9.92 -11.78 -7.78
C PHE A 577 -9.31 -12.95 -7.00
N SER A 578 -9.85 -13.24 -5.83
CA SER A 578 -9.40 -14.30 -4.94
C SER A 578 -10.27 -15.55 -5.04
N THR A 579 -9.66 -16.72 -4.92
CA THR A 579 -10.33 -18.01 -4.65
C THR A 579 -9.56 -18.75 -3.57
N VAL A 580 -10.13 -19.83 -3.06
CA VAL A 580 -9.48 -20.71 -2.09
C VAL A 580 -9.24 -22.06 -2.73
N GLU A 581 -7.97 -22.44 -2.85
CA GLU A 581 -7.61 -23.81 -3.24
C GLU A 581 -8.01 -24.76 -2.10
N PRO A 582 -8.81 -25.80 -2.40
CA PRO A 582 -9.25 -26.72 -1.37
C PRO A 582 -8.08 -27.51 -0.77
N PRO A 583 -8.17 -27.91 0.52
CA PRO A 583 -7.17 -28.77 1.15
C PRO A 583 -6.93 -30.06 0.37
N SER A 584 -5.65 -30.41 0.16
CA SER A 584 -5.26 -31.70 -0.44
C SER A 584 -5.46 -32.88 0.52
N SER A 585 -5.52 -32.59 1.82
CA SER A 585 -5.84 -33.53 2.89
C SER A 585 -6.61 -32.82 4.02
N VAL A 586 -7.19 -33.59 4.95
CA VAL A 586 -7.85 -33.05 6.15
C VAL A 586 -6.90 -32.31 7.12
N HIS A 587 -5.59 -32.36 6.88
CA HIS A 587 -4.57 -31.68 7.68
C HIS A 587 -4.01 -30.42 7.00
N ASP A 588 -4.35 -30.17 5.74
CA ASP A 588 -3.89 -28.98 5.01
C ASP A 588 -4.79 -27.77 5.27
N ALA A 589 -4.18 -26.62 5.54
CA ALA A 589 -4.90 -25.36 5.53
C ALA A 589 -5.31 -25.00 4.08
N ALA A 590 -6.55 -24.55 3.90
CA ALA A 590 -7.04 -24.08 2.60
C ALA A 590 -6.26 -22.82 2.17
N LYS A 591 -5.73 -22.81 0.93
CA LYS A 591 -4.77 -21.79 0.49
C LYS A 591 -5.46 -20.71 -0.35
N PRO A 592 -5.49 -19.43 0.10
CA PRO A 592 -6.05 -18.36 -0.71
C PRO A 592 -5.11 -17.99 -1.86
N HIS A 593 -5.65 -17.95 -3.09
CA HIS A 593 -4.94 -17.54 -4.30
C HIS A 593 -5.56 -16.24 -4.83
N VAL A 594 -4.79 -15.16 -4.86
CA VAL A 594 -5.23 -13.83 -5.33
C VAL A 594 -4.48 -13.44 -6.60
N ARG A 595 -5.20 -12.95 -7.61
CA ARG A 595 -4.61 -12.38 -8.83
C ARG A 595 -5.46 -11.23 -9.35
N TYR A 596 -4.85 -10.29 -10.08
CA TYR A 596 -5.62 -9.31 -10.83
C TYR A 596 -6.17 -9.92 -12.10
N VAL A 597 -7.44 -9.63 -12.40
CA VAL A 597 -8.12 -10.04 -13.64
C VAL A 597 -8.81 -8.83 -14.26
N VAL A 598 -9.13 -8.92 -15.56
CA VAL A 598 -9.77 -7.84 -16.32
C VAL A 598 -11.28 -8.06 -16.36
N HIS A 599 -12.04 -7.11 -15.86
CA HIS A 599 -13.48 -7.02 -16.04
C HIS A 599 -13.85 -6.94 -17.51
N ARG A 600 -14.80 -7.76 -17.96
CA ARG A 600 -15.28 -7.82 -19.34
C ARG A 600 -16.72 -7.32 -19.53
N GLY A 601 -17.32 -6.77 -18.49
CA GLY A 601 -18.72 -6.38 -18.45
C GLY A 601 -19.54 -7.26 -17.52
N PHE A 602 -20.84 -6.98 -17.48
CA PHE A 602 -21.83 -7.86 -16.90
C PHE A 602 -22.44 -8.77 -17.97
N VAL A 603 -23.01 -9.90 -17.56
CA VAL A 603 -23.71 -10.82 -18.47
C VAL A 603 -24.80 -10.07 -19.24
N ASN A 604 -24.77 -10.19 -20.57
CA ASN A 604 -25.69 -9.51 -21.48
C ASN A 604 -25.66 -7.96 -21.38
N GLU A 605 -24.54 -7.37 -20.97
CA GLU A 605 -24.32 -5.92 -21.07
C GLU A 605 -23.90 -5.52 -22.51
N LYS A 606 -24.72 -4.69 -23.16
CA LYS A 606 -24.43 -4.07 -24.47
C LYS A 606 -23.72 -2.74 -24.26
N ARG A 607 -22.72 -2.43 -25.10
CA ARG A 607 -22.01 -1.13 -25.10
C ARG A 607 -22.04 -0.52 -26.51
N ASP A 608 -21.76 0.77 -26.60
CA ASP A 608 -21.87 1.53 -27.85
C ASP A 608 -21.01 0.94 -28.98
N GLY A 609 -21.63 0.72 -30.15
CA GLY A 609 -20.96 0.20 -31.34
C GLY A 609 -20.67 -1.31 -31.33
N GLU A 610 -21.17 -2.06 -30.35
CA GLU A 610 -20.97 -3.51 -30.29
C GLU A 610 -21.98 -4.29 -31.14
N ALA A 611 -21.49 -5.36 -31.79
CA ALA A 611 -22.35 -6.37 -32.41
C ALA A 611 -23.15 -7.15 -31.36
N GLU A 612 -24.33 -7.63 -31.75
CA GLU A 612 -25.19 -8.45 -30.90
C GLU A 612 -24.56 -9.82 -30.65
N GLY A 613 -24.67 -10.30 -29.40
CA GLY A 613 -24.23 -11.62 -28.98
C GLY A 613 -24.86 -11.96 -27.64
N GLY A 614 -24.99 -13.25 -27.32
CA GLY A 614 -25.79 -13.73 -26.17
C GLY A 614 -27.30 -13.70 -26.44
N ILE A 615 -27.77 -12.61 -27.03
CA ILE A 615 -29.13 -12.45 -27.55
C ILE A 615 -29.23 -13.21 -28.88
N ALA A 616 -30.00 -14.31 -28.90
CA ALA A 616 -30.46 -14.90 -30.14
C ALA A 616 -31.23 -13.82 -30.94
N SER A 617 -30.99 -13.78 -32.25
CA SER A 617 -31.34 -12.69 -33.16
C SER A 617 -32.58 -11.87 -32.76
N GLN A 618 -32.37 -10.62 -32.35
CA GLN A 618 -33.41 -9.61 -32.13
C GLN A 618 -34.44 -9.88 -31.01
N ASN A 619 -34.10 -10.64 -29.95
CA ASN A 619 -34.99 -10.77 -28.79
C ASN A 619 -34.67 -9.78 -27.65
N PRO A 620 -35.31 -8.59 -27.57
CA PRO A 620 -35.07 -7.61 -26.51
C PRO A 620 -35.63 -8.03 -25.13
N ALA A 621 -36.24 -9.21 -25.01
CA ALA A 621 -36.74 -9.70 -23.73
C ALA A 621 -35.63 -9.93 -22.69
N PHE A 622 -34.36 -10.09 -23.08
CA PHE A 622 -33.28 -10.30 -22.12
C PHE A 622 -32.65 -8.99 -21.62
N GLY A 623 -32.77 -8.72 -20.32
CA GLY A 623 -32.06 -7.64 -19.64
C GLY A 623 -30.59 -7.97 -19.36
N SER A 624 -29.83 -7.04 -18.78
CA SER A 624 -28.48 -7.34 -18.28
C SER A 624 -28.54 -8.01 -16.89
N SER A 625 -27.74 -9.03 -16.62
CA SER A 625 -27.67 -9.71 -15.31
C SER A 625 -26.67 -9.04 -14.36
N PRO A 626 -26.78 -9.18 -13.02
CA PRO A 626 -25.77 -8.69 -12.08
C PRO A 626 -24.47 -9.52 -12.06
N CYS A 627 -24.42 -10.66 -12.77
CA CYS A 627 -23.23 -11.50 -12.83
C CYS A 627 -22.07 -10.83 -13.57
N LEU A 628 -20.88 -10.85 -12.97
CA LEU A 628 -19.67 -10.23 -13.51
C LEU A 628 -18.92 -11.20 -14.42
N MET A 629 -18.32 -10.69 -15.50
CA MET A 629 -17.52 -11.49 -16.43
C MET A 629 -16.03 -11.15 -16.38
N THR A 630 -15.20 -12.18 -16.38
CA THR A 630 -13.78 -12.12 -16.73
C THR A 630 -13.39 -13.30 -17.61
N THR A 631 -12.11 -13.43 -17.96
CA THR A 631 -11.63 -14.40 -18.98
C THR A 631 -10.40 -15.16 -18.50
N THR A 632 -10.24 -16.40 -18.94
CA THR A 632 -9.10 -17.25 -18.60
C THR A 632 -8.71 -18.17 -19.75
N ASP A 633 -7.45 -18.62 -19.75
CA ASP A 633 -7.09 -19.86 -20.44
C ASP A 633 -7.71 -21.02 -19.65
N VAL A 634 -8.33 -22.00 -20.31
CA VAL A 634 -8.97 -23.15 -19.66
C VAL A 634 -7.96 -24.12 -19.04
N ARG A 635 -6.72 -24.15 -19.56
CA ARG A 635 -5.65 -25.10 -19.21
C ARG A 635 -4.86 -24.68 -17.97
N THR A 636 -5.04 -23.46 -17.49
CA THR A 636 -4.29 -22.93 -16.35
C THR A 636 -4.64 -23.66 -15.04
N PRO A 637 -3.69 -23.86 -14.10
CA PRO A 637 -3.98 -24.43 -12.77
C PRO A 637 -5.10 -23.71 -12.00
N LYS A 638 -5.27 -22.39 -12.21
CA LYS A 638 -6.38 -21.61 -11.63
C LYS A 638 -7.76 -22.19 -12.00
N VAL A 639 -7.95 -22.82 -13.17
CA VAL A 639 -9.25 -23.40 -13.53
C VAL A 639 -9.54 -24.63 -12.68
N GLN A 640 -8.54 -25.47 -12.37
CA GLN A 640 -8.71 -26.55 -11.40
C GLN A 640 -9.07 -26.00 -10.01
N GLN A 641 -8.47 -24.90 -9.56
CA GLN A 641 -8.85 -24.23 -8.31
C GLN A 641 -10.30 -23.71 -8.34
N LEU A 642 -10.76 -23.18 -9.48
CA LEU A 642 -12.12 -22.67 -9.68
C LEU A 642 -13.18 -23.78 -9.66
N THR A 643 -12.88 -24.95 -10.23
CA THR A 643 -13.87 -26.04 -10.39
C THR A 643 -13.79 -27.13 -9.31
N SER A 644 -12.65 -27.29 -8.64
CA SER A 644 -12.50 -28.28 -7.54
C SER A 644 -13.33 -27.91 -6.31
N GLN A 645 -13.50 -26.61 -6.03
CA GLN A 645 -14.39 -26.13 -4.97
C GLN A 645 -15.84 -26.61 -5.18
N SER A 646 -16.34 -26.61 -6.42
CA SER A 646 -17.67 -27.12 -6.79
C SER A 646 -17.85 -28.62 -6.53
N SER A 647 -16.75 -29.39 -6.52
CA SER A 647 -16.79 -30.86 -6.29
C SER A 647 -16.67 -31.29 -4.83
N LEU A 648 -16.16 -30.45 -3.93
CA LEU A 648 -15.88 -30.81 -2.53
C LEU A 648 -16.95 -30.37 -1.53
N ARG A 649 -17.91 -29.53 -1.95
CA ARG A 649 -19.11 -29.18 -1.19
C ARG A 649 -20.36 -29.59 -1.94
N ALA A 650 -20.54 -30.89 -2.09
CA ALA A 650 -21.81 -31.43 -2.58
C ALA A 650 -22.95 -31.10 -1.59
N HIS A 651 -24.12 -30.79 -2.15
CA HIS A 651 -25.42 -30.66 -1.50
C HIS A 651 -25.69 -29.39 -0.65
N GLY A 652 -26.02 -28.30 -1.34
CA GLY A 652 -27.37 -27.73 -1.14
C GLY A 652 -28.37 -28.51 -1.99
N GLU A 653 -29.67 -28.48 -1.66
CA GLU A 653 -30.70 -29.33 -2.28
C GLU A 653 -30.84 -29.16 -3.81
N ASP A 654 -30.32 -28.08 -4.39
CA ASP A 654 -30.35 -27.75 -5.82
C ASP A 654 -29.09 -28.17 -6.63
N GLY A 655 -28.03 -28.65 -5.96
CA GLY A 655 -26.78 -29.07 -6.61
C GLY A 655 -25.96 -27.97 -7.32
N SER A 656 -26.25 -26.69 -7.09
CA SER A 656 -25.87 -25.60 -8.02
C SER A 656 -24.70 -24.70 -7.61
N ARG A 657 -24.03 -24.97 -6.48
CA ARG A 657 -22.99 -24.07 -5.93
C ARG A 657 -21.64 -24.21 -6.66
N GLY A 658 -21.20 -23.12 -7.29
CA GLY A 658 -19.87 -22.98 -7.88
C GLY A 658 -18.76 -22.79 -6.84
N GLY A 659 -17.55 -22.45 -7.29
CA GLY A 659 -16.44 -22.14 -6.40
C GLY A 659 -16.68 -20.84 -5.62
N GLU A 660 -16.16 -20.72 -4.40
CA GLU A 660 -16.26 -19.49 -3.60
C GLU A 660 -15.14 -18.51 -3.99
N CYS A 661 -15.52 -17.26 -4.32
CA CYS A 661 -14.59 -16.19 -4.66
C CYS A 661 -14.91 -14.88 -3.93
N GLU A 662 -13.87 -14.06 -3.77
CA GLU A 662 -14.03 -12.68 -3.32
C GLU A 662 -13.25 -11.75 -4.25
N ILE A 663 -13.93 -10.72 -4.74
CA ILE A 663 -13.39 -9.64 -5.53
C ILE A 663 -13.18 -8.42 -4.64
N ALA A 664 -11.98 -7.86 -4.67
CA ALA A 664 -11.71 -6.51 -4.16
C ALA A 664 -11.42 -5.58 -5.34
N TRP A 665 -12.27 -4.58 -5.52
CA TRP A 665 -12.22 -3.64 -6.64
C TRP A 665 -12.17 -2.21 -6.10
N TRP A 666 -11.06 -1.54 -6.37
CA TRP A 666 -10.86 -0.12 -6.05
C TRP A 666 -11.01 0.71 -7.32
N ILE A 667 -11.77 1.79 -7.25
CA ILE A 667 -11.92 2.78 -8.31
C ILE A 667 -11.42 4.11 -7.76
N GLU A 668 -10.18 4.48 -8.12
CA GLU A 668 -9.50 5.66 -7.59
C GLU A 668 -10.22 6.95 -8.00
N SER A 669 -10.66 7.02 -9.25
CA SER A 669 -11.37 8.18 -9.82
C SER A 669 -12.67 8.55 -9.09
N THR A 670 -13.41 7.58 -8.55
CA THR A 670 -14.66 7.82 -7.81
C THR A 670 -14.52 7.61 -6.30
N GLN A 671 -13.32 7.28 -5.81
CA GLN A 671 -13.06 6.90 -4.41
C GLN A 671 -13.96 5.76 -3.89
N MET A 672 -14.38 4.84 -4.78
CA MET A 672 -15.25 3.72 -4.41
C MET A 672 -14.47 2.41 -4.27
N GLN A 673 -14.73 1.70 -3.18
CA GLN A 673 -14.24 0.35 -2.95
C GLN A 673 -15.41 -0.63 -2.92
N PHE A 674 -15.41 -1.60 -3.83
CA PHE A 674 -16.35 -2.73 -3.81
C PHE A 674 -15.62 -3.98 -3.32
N ARG A 675 -16.18 -4.63 -2.29
CA ARG A 675 -15.82 -5.99 -1.90
C ARG A 675 -17.01 -6.91 -2.21
N ILE A 676 -16.88 -7.71 -3.26
CA ILE A 676 -17.95 -8.55 -3.79
C ILE A 676 -17.62 -10.02 -3.45
N SER A 677 -18.47 -10.66 -2.65
CA SER A 677 -18.43 -12.11 -2.42
C SER A 677 -19.42 -12.79 -3.36
N GLY A 678 -19.01 -13.90 -3.99
CA GLY A 678 -19.83 -14.57 -4.99
C GLY A 678 -19.36 -15.98 -5.33
N THR A 679 -20.24 -16.75 -5.97
CA THR A 679 -19.89 -18.04 -6.56
C THR A 679 -19.30 -17.83 -7.96
N VAL A 680 -18.35 -18.67 -8.37
CA VAL A 680 -17.69 -18.58 -9.67
C VAL A 680 -17.82 -19.86 -10.49
N HIS A 681 -18.09 -19.65 -11.79
CA HIS A 681 -18.35 -20.69 -12.77
C HIS A 681 -17.50 -20.43 -14.03
N VAL A 682 -17.01 -21.51 -14.66
CA VAL A 682 -16.14 -21.42 -15.85
C VAL A 682 -16.89 -22.01 -17.04
N LEU A 683 -17.04 -21.22 -18.11
CA LEU A 683 -17.64 -21.62 -19.38
C LEU A 683 -16.54 -21.77 -20.44
N PRO A 684 -16.07 -23.00 -20.70
CA PRO A 684 -15.14 -23.30 -21.78
C PRO A 684 -15.86 -23.53 -23.12
N ALA A 685 -15.09 -23.84 -24.16
CA ALA A 685 -15.62 -24.25 -25.47
C ALA A 685 -16.57 -25.46 -25.37
N SER A 686 -17.49 -25.58 -26.34
CA SER A 686 -18.58 -26.57 -26.36
C SER A 686 -18.15 -28.02 -26.15
N GLY A 687 -16.99 -28.42 -26.66
CA GLY A 687 -16.44 -29.78 -26.52
C GLY A 687 -15.61 -30.05 -25.26
N HIS A 688 -15.49 -29.11 -24.32
CA HIS A 688 -14.60 -29.25 -23.16
C HIS A 688 -15.31 -29.90 -21.94
N PRO A 689 -14.72 -30.90 -21.25
CA PRO A 689 -15.40 -31.65 -20.18
C PRO A 689 -15.98 -30.80 -19.04
N LEU A 690 -15.28 -29.73 -18.61
CA LEU A 690 -15.77 -28.84 -17.54
C LEU A 690 -17.06 -28.08 -17.90
N ARG A 691 -17.51 -28.09 -19.16
CA ARG A 691 -18.71 -27.36 -19.59
C ARG A 691 -19.99 -27.85 -18.91
N SER A 692 -20.09 -29.14 -18.60
CA SER A 692 -21.25 -29.70 -17.89
C SER A 692 -21.42 -29.16 -16.46
N LEU A 693 -20.40 -28.52 -15.89
CA LEU A 693 -20.43 -27.88 -14.57
C LEU A 693 -20.93 -26.42 -14.60
N PHE A 694 -21.20 -25.87 -15.79
CA PHE A 694 -21.67 -24.49 -15.93
C PHE A 694 -23.20 -24.44 -15.83
N PRO A 695 -23.80 -23.71 -14.86
CA PRO A 695 -25.25 -23.72 -14.66
C PRO A 695 -25.93 -22.69 -15.57
N PHE A 696 -26.16 -23.09 -16.83
CA PHE A 696 -26.69 -22.27 -17.92
C PHE A 696 -27.96 -21.48 -17.54
N ASP A 697 -28.99 -22.15 -17.02
CA ASP A 697 -30.26 -21.51 -16.68
C ASP A 697 -30.15 -20.58 -15.47
N ARG A 698 -29.42 -20.98 -14.43
CA ARG A 698 -29.24 -20.20 -13.18
C ARG A 698 -28.57 -18.85 -13.43
N LEU A 699 -27.56 -18.81 -14.29
CA LEU A 699 -26.77 -17.60 -14.57
C LEU A 699 -27.35 -16.75 -15.70
N SER A 700 -28.39 -17.24 -16.40
CA SER A 700 -28.96 -16.54 -17.55
C SER A 700 -29.54 -15.18 -17.16
N PRO A 701 -29.48 -14.19 -18.06
CA PRO A 701 -30.08 -12.87 -17.83
C PRO A 701 -31.59 -12.94 -17.57
N PRO A 702 -32.15 -11.93 -16.87
CA PRO A 702 -33.58 -11.89 -16.60
C PRO A 702 -34.36 -11.70 -17.90
N ARG A 703 -35.43 -12.49 -18.07
CA ARG A 703 -36.40 -12.33 -19.16
C ARG A 703 -37.46 -11.30 -18.76
N ALA A 704 -37.86 -10.47 -19.70
CA ALA A 704 -39.03 -9.60 -19.60
C ALA A 704 -40.30 -10.46 -19.47
N PRO A 705 -41.37 -9.94 -18.85
CA PRO A 705 -42.66 -10.62 -18.84
C PRO A 705 -43.19 -10.71 -20.28
N ASP A 706 -43.11 -11.89 -20.88
CA ASP A 706 -43.54 -12.07 -22.26
C ASP A 706 -45.08 -12.05 -22.34
N HIS A 707 -45.61 -11.12 -23.13
CA HIS A 707 -47.05 -10.98 -23.34
C HIS A 707 -47.57 -11.86 -24.49
N ASN A 708 -46.72 -12.57 -25.25
CA ASN A 708 -47.17 -13.47 -26.33
C ASN A 708 -46.33 -14.75 -26.48
N ASN A 709 -46.99 -15.89 -26.29
CA ASN A 709 -46.57 -17.27 -26.61
C ASN A 709 -45.33 -17.84 -25.88
N GLY A 710 -45.60 -18.83 -25.02
CA GLY A 710 -44.61 -19.55 -24.23
C GLY A 710 -43.73 -20.55 -24.99
N ASN A 711 -42.93 -20.08 -25.95
CA ASN A 711 -41.77 -20.81 -26.45
C ASN A 711 -40.50 -19.99 -26.21
N SER A 712 -40.08 -19.95 -24.94
CA SER A 712 -39.00 -19.09 -24.48
C SER A 712 -37.64 -19.59 -24.95
N GLU A 713 -36.99 -18.86 -25.84
CA GLU A 713 -35.61 -19.13 -26.26
C GLU A 713 -34.63 -19.12 -25.07
N ALA A 714 -33.58 -19.94 -25.14
CA ALA A 714 -32.50 -19.96 -24.16
C ALA A 714 -31.44 -18.89 -24.50
N PHE A 715 -30.72 -18.38 -23.50
CA PHE A 715 -29.64 -17.42 -23.72
C PHE A 715 -28.43 -18.10 -24.39
N ASP A 716 -27.90 -17.51 -25.46
CA ASP A 716 -26.78 -18.08 -26.22
C ASP A 716 -25.44 -17.81 -25.53
N TRP A 717 -25.13 -18.66 -24.56
CA TRP A 717 -23.87 -18.64 -23.83
C TRP A 717 -22.61 -18.81 -24.73
N ASP A 718 -22.71 -19.48 -25.88
CA ASP A 718 -21.57 -19.61 -26.81
C ASP A 718 -21.40 -18.36 -27.67
N GLY A 719 -22.49 -17.75 -28.13
CA GLY A 719 -22.49 -16.42 -28.72
C GLY A 719 -21.91 -15.37 -27.77
N GLU A 720 -22.26 -15.40 -26.48
CA GLU A 720 -21.70 -14.50 -25.48
C GLU A 720 -20.19 -14.76 -25.23
N ARG A 721 -19.78 -16.03 -25.13
CA ARG A 721 -18.35 -16.41 -25.05
C ARG A 721 -17.58 -15.88 -26.26
N LYS A 722 -18.10 -16.07 -27.48
CA LYS A 722 -17.49 -15.58 -28.72
C LYS A 722 -17.49 -14.05 -28.82
N ARG A 723 -18.55 -13.36 -28.39
CA ARG A 723 -18.60 -11.88 -28.34
C ARG A 723 -17.46 -11.30 -27.51
N ILE A 724 -17.07 -11.95 -26.41
CA ILE A 724 -15.93 -11.50 -25.60
C ILE A 724 -14.58 -11.88 -26.22
N PHE A 725 -14.46 -13.09 -26.80
CA PHE A 725 -13.25 -13.52 -27.51
C PHE A 725 -12.88 -12.58 -28.67
N ASN A 726 -13.86 -12.22 -29.49
CA ASN A 726 -13.69 -11.34 -30.65
C ASN A 726 -13.34 -9.87 -30.29
N LYS A 727 -13.33 -9.51 -29.00
CA LYS A 727 -12.91 -8.18 -28.49
C LYS A 727 -11.49 -8.19 -27.91
N LEU A 728 -10.83 -9.34 -27.82
CA LEU A 728 -9.47 -9.42 -27.28
C LEU A 728 -8.48 -8.79 -28.26
N ASN A 729 -7.41 -8.18 -27.75
CA ASN A 729 -6.37 -7.63 -28.60
C ASN A 729 -5.47 -8.75 -29.17
N ALA A 730 -4.76 -8.44 -30.25
CA ALA A 730 -3.94 -9.38 -31.01
C ALA A 730 -2.97 -10.20 -30.13
N GLY A 731 -2.28 -9.55 -29.19
CA GLY A 731 -1.34 -10.22 -28.28
C GLY A 731 -2.00 -11.09 -27.21
N LEU A 732 -3.26 -10.80 -26.84
CA LEU A 732 -4.03 -11.61 -25.90
C LEU A 732 -4.67 -12.82 -26.60
N LEU A 733 -5.15 -12.67 -27.84
CA LEU A 733 -5.53 -13.80 -28.70
C LEU A 733 -4.35 -14.78 -28.84
N ALA A 734 -3.19 -14.29 -29.26
CA ALA A 734 -1.97 -15.10 -29.39
C ALA A 734 -1.52 -15.78 -28.08
N SER A 735 -1.89 -15.25 -26.91
CA SER A 735 -1.50 -15.84 -25.62
C SER A 735 -2.12 -17.21 -25.36
N PHE A 736 -3.29 -17.52 -25.94
CA PHE A 736 -3.96 -18.82 -25.79
C PHE A 736 -3.38 -19.93 -26.70
N CYS A 737 -2.53 -19.57 -27.68
CA CYS A 737 -1.79 -20.52 -28.51
C CYS A 737 -0.45 -20.95 -27.88
N ARG A 738 0.02 -20.22 -26.86
CA ARG A 738 1.27 -20.53 -26.16
C ARG A 738 1.09 -21.81 -25.33
N PRO A 739 2.19 -22.46 -24.88
CA PRO A 739 2.11 -23.56 -23.93
C PRO A 739 1.31 -23.18 -22.69
N THR A 740 0.79 -24.21 -22.01
CA THR A 740 -0.05 -24.07 -20.81
C THR A 740 0.50 -23.02 -19.84
N PRO A 741 -0.28 -22.01 -19.44
CA PRO A 741 0.21 -20.96 -18.54
C PRO A 741 0.78 -21.52 -17.23
N GLY A 742 2.09 -21.33 -17.03
CA GLY A 742 2.87 -21.93 -15.94
C GLY A 742 3.96 -22.91 -16.42
N SER A 743 3.96 -23.33 -17.69
CA SER A 743 5.03 -24.15 -18.27
C SER A 743 6.38 -23.40 -18.32
N PRO A 744 7.52 -24.11 -18.20
CA PRO A 744 8.85 -23.52 -18.35
C PRO A 744 9.04 -22.84 -19.72
N HIS A 745 9.72 -21.69 -19.73
CA HIS A 745 10.05 -20.98 -20.97
C HIS A 745 11.40 -21.48 -21.52
N PRO A 746 11.52 -21.86 -22.82
CA PRO A 746 12.74 -22.45 -23.36
C PRO A 746 13.95 -21.50 -23.32
N ASN A 747 13.69 -20.18 -23.40
CA ASN A 747 14.71 -19.13 -23.32
C ASN A 747 14.79 -18.41 -21.95
N ALA A 748 14.33 -19.05 -20.86
CA ALA A 748 14.20 -18.40 -19.54
C ALA A 748 15.48 -17.65 -19.09
N ASP A 749 16.65 -18.29 -19.21
CA ASP A 749 17.94 -17.74 -18.78
C ASP A 749 18.32 -16.43 -19.51
N ARG A 750 17.92 -16.30 -20.78
CA ARG A 750 18.20 -15.12 -21.62
C ARG A 750 17.19 -13.99 -21.40
N LEU A 751 15.98 -14.32 -20.97
CA LEU A 751 14.87 -13.37 -20.80
C LEU A 751 14.86 -12.64 -19.45
N HIS A 752 15.81 -12.92 -18.55
CA HIS A 752 15.95 -12.21 -17.28
C HIS A 752 16.11 -10.68 -17.41
N SER A 753 16.53 -10.17 -18.57
CA SER A 753 16.77 -8.74 -18.84
C SER A 753 15.96 -8.15 -20.02
N ALA A 754 15.25 -8.97 -20.80
CA ALA A 754 14.51 -8.55 -22.00
C ALA A 754 12.99 -8.75 -21.83
N LYS A 755 12.15 -8.03 -22.59
CA LYS A 755 10.69 -8.24 -22.52
C LYS A 755 10.30 -9.44 -23.39
N PRO A 756 9.25 -10.21 -23.05
CA PRO A 756 8.85 -11.39 -23.84
C PRO A 756 8.53 -11.10 -25.32
N LYS A 757 8.10 -9.88 -25.64
CA LYS A 757 7.86 -9.42 -27.02
C LYS A 757 9.15 -9.16 -27.82
N ASP A 758 10.30 -9.12 -27.16
CA ASP A 758 11.61 -8.94 -27.76
C ASP A 758 12.32 -10.30 -28.00
N ASP A 759 11.70 -11.42 -27.58
CA ASP A 759 12.17 -12.77 -27.91
C ASP A 759 11.71 -13.18 -29.32
N THR A 760 12.44 -12.69 -30.33
CA THR A 760 12.24 -13.09 -31.73
C THR A 760 12.69 -14.54 -32.02
N SER A 761 13.12 -15.29 -31.01
CA SER A 761 13.49 -16.72 -31.12
C SER A 761 12.44 -17.66 -30.53
N SER A 762 11.33 -17.14 -29.99
CA SER A 762 10.20 -17.95 -29.55
C SER A 762 9.45 -18.55 -30.76
N PRO A 763 9.12 -19.85 -30.75
CA PRO A 763 8.40 -20.49 -31.86
C PRO A 763 6.86 -20.29 -31.77
N TRP A 764 6.37 -19.37 -30.95
CA TRP A 764 4.94 -19.13 -30.72
C TRP A 764 4.50 -17.76 -31.23
N PRO A 765 3.24 -17.57 -31.64
CA PRO A 765 2.75 -16.26 -32.06
C PRO A 765 2.83 -15.22 -30.92
N LEU A 766 3.38 -14.05 -31.26
CA LEU A 766 3.35 -12.87 -30.40
C LEU A 766 1.99 -12.15 -30.49
N GLU A 767 1.41 -12.13 -31.69
CA GLU A 767 0.13 -11.50 -32.03
C GLU A 767 -0.64 -12.36 -33.05
N LEU A 768 -1.98 -12.31 -33.02
CA LEU A 768 -2.88 -12.91 -34.00
C LEU A 768 -3.80 -11.85 -34.60
N PRO A 769 -4.24 -12.01 -35.87
CA PRO A 769 -5.26 -11.14 -36.44
C PRO A 769 -6.58 -11.24 -35.66
N GLN A 770 -7.48 -10.27 -35.89
CA GLN A 770 -8.84 -10.39 -35.40
C GLN A 770 -9.58 -11.51 -36.16
N PRO A 771 -10.49 -12.26 -35.52
CA PRO A 771 -11.27 -13.30 -36.19
C PRO A 771 -11.98 -12.79 -37.45
N GLY A 772 -11.87 -13.52 -38.55
CA GLY A 772 -12.35 -13.12 -39.88
C GLY A 772 -11.40 -12.19 -40.66
N LYS A 773 -10.15 -12.01 -40.20
CA LYS A 773 -9.08 -11.26 -40.88
C LYS A 773 -7.79 -12.07 -41.03
N GLU A 774 -7.91 -13.38 -41.15
CA GLU A 774 -6.80 -14.31 -41.32
C GLU A 774 -6.23 -14.21 -42.74
N GLU A 775 -4.92 -14.08 -42.86
CA GLU A 775 -4.20 -13.96 -44.14
C GLU A 775 -3.73 -15.32 -44.67
N ASN A 776 -3.74 -16.36 -43.82
CA ASN A 776 -3.30 -17.71 -44.15
C ASN A 776 -3.92 -18.77 -43.22
N GLU A 777 -3.89 -20.04 -43.65
CA GLU A 777 -4.44 -21.17 -42.90
C GLU A 777 -3.73 -21.42 -41.55
N GLU A 778 -2.48 -20.97 -41.38
CA GLU A 778 -1.78 -21.10 -40.10
C GLU A 778 -2.33 -20.15 -39.04
N GLN A 779 -2.59 -18.88 -39.38
CA GLN A 779 -3.25 -17.92 -38.49
C GLN A 779 -4.66 -18.39 -38.11
N LYS A 780 -5.40 -18.97 -39.05
CA LYS A 780 -6.72 -19.56 -38.83
C LYS A 780 -6.66 -20.75 -37.85
N ARG A 781 -5.76 -21.71 -38.09
CA ARG A 781 -5.50 -22.82 -37.16
C ARG A 781 -5.11 -22.34 -35.76
N GLN A 782 -4.28 -21.30 -35.68
CA GLN A 782 -3.89 -20.70 -34.40
C GLN A 782 -5.08 -20.02 -33.69
N LEU A 783 -5.94 -19.29 -34.42
CA LEU A 783 -7.14 -18.69 -33.85
C LEU A 783 -8.17 -19.72 -33.36
N GLU A 784 -8.35 -20.84 -34.09
CA GLU A 784 -9.20 -21.95 -33.66
C GLU A 784 -8.70 -22.57 -32.33
N GLU A 785 -7.40 -22.83 -32.21
CA GLU A 785 -6.79 -23.33 -30.98
C GLU A 785 -6.84 -22.27 -29.84
N SER A 786 -6.73 -20.98 -30.18
CA SER A 786 -6.93 -19.88 -29.24
C SER A 786 -8.37 -19.84 -28.70
N GLU A 787 -9.40 -19.96 -29.56
CA GLU A 787 -10.82 -19.94 -29.15
C GLU A 787 -11.16 -21.15 -28.27
N LYS A 788 -10.58 -22.32 -28.59
CA LYS A 788 -10.71 -23.56 -27.83
C LYS A 788 -10.11 -23.46 -26.43
N ASN A 789 -8.95 -22.82 -26.29
CA ASN A 789 -8.29 -22.60 -25.02
C ASN A 789 -8.87 -21.42 -24.22
N PHE A 790 -9.67 -20.57 -24.85
CA PHE A 790 -10.39 -19.47 -24.20
C PHE A 790 -11.63 -19.94 -23.44
N ALA A 791 -11.71 -19.57 -22.16
CA ALA A 791 -12.88 -19.74 -21.32
C ALA A 791 -13.35 -18.40 -20.71
N LEU A 792 -14.67 -18.24 -20.65
CA LEU A 792 -15.33 -17.18 -19.90
C LEU A 792 -15.42 -17.61 -18.42
N VAL A 793 -15.26 -16.66 -17.51
CA VAL A 793 -15.42 -16.85 -16.07
C VAL A 793 -16.54 -15.92 -15.61
N VAL A 794 -17.61 -16.49 -15.07
CA VAL A 794 -18.81 -15.78 -14.60
C VAL A 794 -18.87 -15.85 -13.09
N VAL A 795 -19.03 -14.71 -12.44
CA VAL A 795 -19.19 -14.58 -10.99
C VAL A 795 -20.62 -14.17 -10.69
N GLU A 796 -21.33 -14.98 -9.91
CA GLU A 796 -22.65 -14.70 -9.34
C GLU A 796 -22.47 -14.07 -7.95
N PRO A 797 -22.65 -12.74 -7.80
CA PRO A 797 -22.45 -12.07 -6.53
C PRO A 797 -23.65 -12.32 -5.59
N TYR A 798 -23.38 -12.70 -4.34
CA TYR A 798 -24.40 -12.81 -3.29
C TYR A 798 -24.26 -11.73 -2.21
N LYS A 799 -23.12 -11.03 -2.14
CA LYS A 799 -22.88 -9.94 -1.20
C LYS A 799 -21.94 -8.89 -1.78
N VAL A 800 -22.25 -7.62 -1.59
CA VAL A 800 -21.41 -6.49 -2.00
C VAL A 800 -21.29 -5.51 -0.84
N ASP A 801 -20.10 -5.36 -0.29
CA ASP A 801 -19.76 -4.33 0.69
C ASP A 801 -19.13 -3.15 -0.08
N LEU A 802 -19.93 -2.09 -0.30
CA LEU A 802 -19.55 -0.88 -1.01
C LEU A 802 -19.16 0.19 0.01
N VAL A 803 -17.94 0.69 -0.08
CA VAL A 803 -17.47 1.90 0.62
C VAL A 803 -17.33 3.02 -0.40
N ASN A 804 -18.06 4.12 -0.23
CA ASN A 804 -17.83 5.38 -0.94
C ASN A 804 -17.05 6.33 -0.02
N LEU A 805 -15.74 6.43 -0.23
CA LEU A 805 -14.87 7.28 0.60
C LEU A 805 -14.99 8.78 0.25
N ALA A 806 -15.59 9.16 -0.88
CA ALA A 806 -15.86 10.57 -1.19
C ALA A 806 -17.04 11.14 -0.40
N GLU A 807 -18.00 10.29 -0.01
CA GLU A 807 -19.22 10.68 0.71
C GLU A 807 -19.24 10.20 2.17
N ASP A 808 -18.16 9.53 2.62
CA ASP A 808 -18.05 8.83 3.91
C ASP A 808 -19.26 7.91 4.18
N THR A 809 -19.54 7.02 3.21
CA THR A 809 -20.64 6.06 3.31
C THR A 809 -20.18 4.64 3.07
N ARG A 810 -20.86 3.70 3.74
CA ARG A 810 -20.71 2.28 3.44
C ARG A 810 -22.06 1.58 3.49
N THR A 811 -22.31 0.79 2.47
CA THR A 811 -23.56 0.07 2.28
C THR A 811 -23.24 -1.39 1.98
N ILE A 812 -23.71 -2.27 2.85
CA ILE A 812 -23.66 -3.70 2.64
C ILE A 812 -24.94 -4.11 1.91
N TYR A 813 -24.77 -4.63 0.70
CA TYR A 813 -25.81 -5.26 -0.10
C TYR A 813 -25.74 -6.77 0.05
N GLU A 814 -26.86 -7.41 0.35
CA GLU A 814 -26.97 -8.86 0.48
C GLU A 814 -28.14 -9.37 -0.36
N LEU A 815 -27.87 -10.41 -1.15
CA LEU A 815 -28.83 -11.08 -2.02
C LEU A 815 -29.71 -12.00 -1.18
N VAL A 816 -31.02 -11.79 -1.24
CA VAL A 816 -32.02 -12.80 -0.89
C VAL A 816 -32.23 -13.65 -2.15
N PRO A 817 -31.88 -14.96 -2.15
CA PRO A 817 -31.97 -15.79 -3.34
C PRO A 817 -33.39 -15.85 -3.91
N GLY A 818 -33.48 -15.89 -5.24
CA GLY A 818 -34.69 -16.23 -6.00
C GLY A 818 -34.44 -17.46 -6.87
N ASP A 819 -35.35 -17.75 -7.78
CA ASP A 819 -35.30 -18.95 -8.64
C ASP A 819 -34.04 -19.01 -9.55
N ASN A 820 -33.42 -17.86 -9.84
CA ASN A 820 -32.14 -17.76 -10.53
C ASN A 820 -31.34 -16.52 -10.10
N ALA A 821 -30.09 -16.39 -10.57
CA ALA A 821 -29.18 -15.30 -10.20
C ALA A 821 -29.69 -13.89 -10.57
N ALA A 822 -30.62 -13.81 -11.52
CA ALA A 822 -31.19 -12.55 -12.01
C ALA A 822 -32.54 -12.18 -11.38
N THR A 823 -33.25 -13.12 -10.73
CA THR A 823 -34.53 -12.86 -10.05
C THR A 823 -34.42 -12.67 -8.54
N GLY A 824 -33.25 -12.93 -7.96
CA GLY A 824 -33.01 -12.73 -6.52
C GLY A 824 -33.11 -11.26 -6.10
N ARG A 825 -33.69 -11.02 -4.91
CA ARG A 825 -33.97 -9.68 -4.39
C ARG A 825 -32.80 -9.17 -3.56
N TRP A 826 -32.23 -8.04 -3.95
CA TRP A 826 -31.20 -7.37 -3.15
C TRP A 826 -31.80 -6.58 -1.99
N THR A 827 -31.15 -6.70 -0.84
CA THR A 827 -31.37 -5.85 0.34
C THR A 827 -30.13 -5.01 0.58
N SER A 828 -30.29 -3.80 1.11
CA SER A 828 -29.19 -2.92 1.47
C SER A 828 -29.28 -2.47 2.92
N ARG A 829 -28.13 -2.37 3.58
CA ARG A 829 -27.98 -1.82 4.93
C ARG A 829 -26.79 -0.88 4.95
N ARG A 830 -27.07 0.41 5.17
CA ARG A 830 -26.02 1.38 5.48
C ARG A 830 -25.40 1.04 6.83
N VAL A 831 -24.08 1.08 6.90
CA VAL A 831 -23.28 0.82 8.10
C VAL A 831 -22.31 1.99 8.30
N VAL A 832 -21.63 2.01 9.44
CA VAL A 832 -20.48 2.91 9.64
C VAL A 832 -19.38 2.48 8.64
N PRO A 833 -18.74 3.42 7.93
CA PRO A 833 -17.63 3.16 7.01
C PRO A 833 -16.54 2.22 7.54
#